data_AF-A0A2V6MB86-F1
#
_entry.id   AF-A0A2V6MB86-F1
#
_cell.length_a   1.000
_cell.length_b   1.000
_cell.length_c   1.000
_cell.angle_alpha   90.00
_cell.angle_beta   90.00
_cell.angle_gamma   90.00
#
_symmetry.space_group_name_H-M   'P 1'
#
loop_
_entity.id
_entity.type
_entity.pdbx_description
1 polymer ?
#
loop_
_entity_poly.entity_id
_entity_poly.type
_entity_poly.pdbx_seq_one_letter_code
_entity_poly.pdbx_strand_id
1 'polypeptide(L)'
;IIDILDQTPPIPDNCQWAMFLRNHDELTLEMVTDEERDYMYRVYATDPLARINLGIRRRLAPLLANSRRKIELLNIMLFSMPGTPIIYYGDEIGMGDNFYLGDRNGCRTPMQWSPDRNAGFSKANPQQLYLPVTIDPEYHYEAINVENQQKNPSSLLWWMRRVIAMRKNFKAFSRGSLEFLYPDNAKVLAFLRRYENETIVVVVNLSRFAQSAEIDLSRFVGCVPIEVFSRNLFPTIGKSPFLLTLNPHAHYWFVLQPQTEARRASKKRVVPTINAPPDLQTLLADGQRAQIEREILPDYIRTCRWFGAKARNIRGVKIVEQVPISSENKAARFWFVEVSYTDGTPETYTLPVEISAGDAARAIGRAAPHAVIARFAGPEEAILFDAVWDAAFREKLFRLMLDRQRARGKSGELVGVASDACVQNIRAQLPSSQVLGGEQSNSSMLFENEFFLKLYRKLEDGVNPDVEVTRFLTERGFPHVPSFRGVIEYRRGKAEPTVVCLLQSAVASERDGWALTLDSVGRYYERVLGRKADLQNQTTPPGALLDELVGGVYPEKAKLLGQRTGELHRALAFGADERAFAPEPFNALAQRSVYQSMRASLRRAFTLLEKKLPDLPEAFREEAKQVLSAENQILAEEKRILDRRSGAAKIRIHGDYHLGQVLYTGKDFVILDFEGEPARALGERKLKRSALRDVAGMMRSFQYAAYSALWQPAMRTEDVPFLERWADLWYRQMSSVFLQSYLQTTVGAIFVPQNEEDLQVLLEAYLLDKAVYEIGYELNHRPDWVVIPIRGIKHILRSA
;
A
#
# COMPACT_ATOMS: atom_id res chain seq x y z
N ILE A 1 16.59 32.39 12.88
CA ILE A 1 16.09 31.10 13.42
C ILE A 1 17.26 30.15 13.62
N ILE A 2 18.01 29.81 12.57
CA ILE A 2 19.19 28.93 12.65
C ILE A 2 20.19 29.47 13.68
N ASP A 3 20.60 30.73 13.57
CA ASP A 3 21.55 31.36 14.50
C ASP A 3 21.11 31.29 15.99
N ILE A 4 19.81 31.45 16.26
CA ILE A 4 19.25 31.38 17.62
C ILE A 4 19.34 29.94 18.16
N LEU A 5 19.06 28.95 17.30
CA LEU A 5 19.09 27.54 17.69
C LEU A 5 20.54 27.04 17.86
N ASP A 6 21.49 27.54 17.06
CA ASP A 6 22.92 27.23 17.20
C ASP A 6 23.54 27.83 18.48
N GLN A 7 22.97 28.93 19.00
CA GLN A 7 23.34 29.50 20.30
C GLN A 7 22.73 28.75 21.49
N THR A 8 21.78 27.84 21.25
CA THR A 8 21.12 27.10 22.33
C THR A 8 22.05 26.00 22.85
N PRO A 9 22.31 25.90 24.18
CA PRO A 9 23.18 24.88 24.73
C PRO A 9 22.69 23.45 24.41
N PRO A 10 23.62 22.47 24.26
CA PRO A 10 23.24 21.09 24.03
C PRO A 10 22.43 20.52 25.20
N ILE A 11 21.49 19.63 24.90
CA ILE A 11 20.62 18.98 25.89
C ILE A 11 21.41 17.88 26.61
N PRO A 12 21.53 17.89 27.95
CA PRO A 12 22.07 16.77 28.72
C PRO A 12 21.28 15.46 28.52
N ASP A 13 21.96 14.31 28.57
CA ASP A 13 21.38 13.00 28.23
C ASP A 13 20.14 12.58 29.07
N ASN A 14 19.96 13.17 30.26
CA ASN A 14 18.89 12.82 31.20
C ASN A 14 17.73 13.85 31.25
N CYS A 15 17.74 14.91 30.43
CA CYS A 15 16.69 15.92 30.43
C CYS A 15 16.28 16.35 29.00
N GLN A 16 15.32 17.28 28.90
CA GLN A 16 14.88 17.86 27.63
C GLN A 16 14.54 19.33 27.80
N TRP A 17 14.73 20.13 26.74
CA TRP A 17 14.18 21.48 26.68
C TRP A 17 12.66 21.45 26.65
N ALA A 18 12.02 22.30 27.46
CA ALA A 18 10.62 22.67 27.25
C ALA A 18 10.58 23.77 26.19
N MET A 19 9.96 23.50 25.05
CA MET A 19 9.89 24.45 23.93
C MET A 19 8.54 25.16 23.92
N PHE A 20 8.57 26.47 23.74
CA PHE A 20 7.39 27.32 23.74
C PHE A 20 7.35 28.16 22.47
N LEU A 21 6.16 28.38 21.92
CA LEU A 21 5.94 29.45 20.94
C LEU A 21 5.81 30.83 21.61
N ARG A 22 5.36 30.82 22.86
CA ARG A 22 5.25 31.98 23.76
C ARG A 22 5.28 31.46 25.21
N ASN A 23 5.83 32.24 26.13
CA ASN A 23 5.96 31.84 27.52
C ASN A 23 4.62 31.99 28.28
N HIS A 24 3.84 30.92 28.32
CA HIS A 24 2.54 30.84 29.00
C HIS A 24 1.57 31.99 28.69
N ASP A 25 1.52 33.01 29.52
CA ASP A 25 0.58 34.12 29.49
C ASP A 25 1.17 35.40 28.86
N GLU A 26 2.43 35.38 28.40
CA GLU A 26 3.04 36.44 27.61
C GLU A 26 4.11 35.94 26.61
N LEU A 27 4.36 36.72 25.56
CA LEU A 27 5.58 36.58 24.77
C LEU A 27 6.65 37.47 25.42
N THR A 28 7.52 36.88 26.23
CA THR A 28 8.65 37.60 26.85
C THR A 28 9.69 38.00 25.79
N LEU A 29 10.13 39.26 25.84
CA LEU A 29 11.18 39.81 24.96
C LEU A 29 12.37 40.33 25.79
N GLU A 30 12.57 39.77 26.98
CA GLU A 30 13.66 40.17 27.89
C GLU A 30 15.05 39.78 27.35
N MET A 31 15.13 38.68 26.61
CA MET A 31 16.40 38.13 26.11
C MET A 31 16.78 38.60 24.70
N VAL A 32 15.96 39.45 24.06
CA VAL A 32 16.27 40.03 22.74
C VAL A 32 16.80 41.45 22.87
N THR A 33 17.54 41.89 21.86
CA THR A 33 18.08 43.26 21.79
C THR A 33 16.94 44.30 21.72
N ASP A 34 17.25 45.55 22.03
CA ASP A 34 16.26 46.64 22.00
C ASP A 34 15.67 46.84 20.60
N GLU A 35 16.49 46.74 19.54
CA GLU A 35 16.05 46.85 18.16
C GLU A 35 15.09 45.71 17.75
N GLU A 36 15.42 44.48 18.12
CA GLU A 36 14.56 43.32 17.90
C GLU A 36 13.24 43.47 18.67
N ARG A 37 13.30 43.97 19.91
CA ARG A 37 12.12 44.22 20.74
C ARG A 37 11.18 45.23 20.08
N ASP A 38 11.72 46.35 19.60
CA ASP A 38 10.94 47.38 18.90
C ASP A 38 10.34 46.88 17.58
N TYR A 39 11.06 46.03 16.86
CA TYR A 39 10.53 45.32 15.70
C TYR A 39 9.37 44.40 16.09
N MET A 40 9.54 43.56 17.11
CA MET A 40 8.54 42.62 17.60
C MET A 40 7.28 43.36 18.08
N TYR A 41 7.42 44.48 18.79
CA TYR A 41 6.28 45.31 19.18
C TYR A 41 5.51 45.87 17.97
N ARG A 42 6.21 46.38 16.95
CA ARG A 42 5.54 46.89 15.74
C ARG A 42 4.78 45.81 14.98
N VAL A 43 5.31 44.58 14.94
CA VAL A 43 4.72 43.47 14.20
C VAL A 43 3.57 42.82 14.96
N TYR A 44 3.72 42.61 16.26
CA TYR A 44 2.84 41.74 17.06
C TYR A 44 1.99 42.46 18.12
N ALA A 45 2.31 43.73 18.44
CA ALA A 45 1.59 44.54 19.43
C ALA A 45 1.33 45.95 18.87
N THR A 46 0.52 46.00 17.80
CA THR A 46 0.06 47.26 17.18
C THR A 46 -0.70 48.12 18.17
N ASP A 47 -1.51 47.52 19.05
CA ASP A 47 -2.11 48.18 20.20
C ASP A 47 -1.10 48.24 21.37
N PRO A 48 -0.71 49.44 21.85
CA PRO A 48 0.19 49.58 22.99
C PRO A 48 -0.33 48.91 24.28
N LEU A 49 -1.66 48.78 24.45
CA LEU A 49 -2.26 48.11 25.60
C LEU A 49 -1.97 46.60 25.61
N ALA A 50 -1.59 46.00 24.48
CA ALA A 50 -1.17 44.60 24.44
C ALA A 50 0.25 44.38 24.99
N ARG A 51 1.00 45.44 25.30
CA ARG A 51 2.35 45.37 25.87
C ARG A 51 2.27 45.28 27.40
N ILE A 52 3.14 44.48 28.00
CA ILE A 52 3.26 44.36 29.46
C ILE A 52 4.73 44.16 29.83
N ASN A 53 5.26 44.96 30.75
CA ASN A 53 6.70 44.97 31.06
C ASN A 53 7.55 45.05 29.76
N LEU A 54 8.39 44.05 29.51
CA LEU A 54 9.16 43.88 28.28
C LEU A 54 8.53 42.88 27.30
N GLY A 55 7.31 42.39 27.55
CA GLY A 55 6.63 41.36 26.74
C GLY A 55 5.31 41.80 26.09
N ILE A 56 4.63 40.83 25.47
CA ILE A 56 3.33 40.99 24.80
C ILE A 56 2.32 40.01 25.40
N ARG A 57 1.22 40.53 25.98
CA ARG A 57 0.14 39.75 26.62
C ARG A 57 -0.98 39.38 25.65
N ARG A 58 -0.63 38.61 24.62
CA ARG A 58 -1.59 38.11 23.62
C ARG A 58 -1.54 36.58 23.56
N ARG A 59 -2.68 35.96 23.27
CA ARG A 59 -2.78 34.54 22.90
C ARG A 59 -2.27 34.34 21.48
N LEU A 60 -1.97 33.08 21.11
CA LEU A 60 -1.32 32.77 19.84
C LEU A 60 -2.18 33.18 18.62
N ALA A 61 -3.48 32.87 18.65
CA ALA A 61 -4.36 33.20 17.52
C ALA A 61 -4.45 34.72 17.30
N PRO A 62 -4.75 35.55 18.32
CA PRO A 62 -4.74 37.00 18.17
C PRO A 62 -3.36 37.61 17.82
N LEU A 63 -2.25 37.00 18.27
CA LEU A 63 -0.88 37.41 17.91
C LEU A 63 -0.62 37.24 16.40
N LEU A 64 -1.23 36.23 15.78
CA LEU A 64 -1.05 35.90 14.36
C LEU A 64 -2.20 36.40 13.48
N ALA A 65 -3.00 37.35 13.98
CA ALA A 65 -4.20 37.87 13.32
C ALA A 65 -5.13 36.74 12.84
N ASN A 66 -5.31 35.73 13.70
CA ASN A 66 -6.15 34.55 13.48
C ASN A 66 -5.85 33.77 12.19
N SER A 67 -4.64 33.92 11.63
CA SER A 67 -4.28 33.26 10.39
C SER A 67 -4.02 31.78 10.65
N ARG A 68 -4.99 30.93 10.27
CA ARG A 68 -4.89 29.49 10.44
C ARG A 68 -3.58 28.90 9.91
N ARG A 69 -3.16 29.31 8.71
CA ARG A 69 -1.90 28.83 8.10
C ARG A 69 -0.67 29.18 8.94
N LYS A 70 -0.62 30.36 9.56
CA LYS A 70 0.49 30.76 10.44
C LYS A 70 0.48 29.98 11.75
N ILE A 71 -0.71 29.77 12.33
CA ILE A 71 -0.87 28.95 13.55
C ILE A 71 -0.38 27.52 13.29
N GLU A 72 -0.78 26.91 12.17
CA GLU A 72 -0.32 25.58 11.79
C GLU A 72 1.19 25.55 11.54
N LEU A 73 1.73 26.52 10.81
CA LEU A 73 3.17 26.65 10.54
C LEU A 73 4.01 26.64 11.83
N LEU A 74 3.64 27.49 12.78
CA LEU A 74 4.38 27.60 14.05
C LEU A 74 4.25 26.33 14.89
N ASN A 75 3.06 25.72 14.93
CA ASN A 75 2.89 24.45 15.63
C ASN A 75 3.68 23.32 14.96
N ILE A 76 3.74 23.25 13.64
CA ILE A 76 4.58 22.28 12.93
C ILE A 76 6.04 22.45 13.31
N MET A 77 6.54 23.68 13.34
CA MET A 77 7.89 23.96 13.82
C MET A 77 8.06 23.50 15.27
N LEU A 78 7.16 23.90 16.18
CA LEU A 78 7.19 23.47 17.58
C LEU A 78 7.25 21.94 17.73
N PHE A 79 6.42 21.20 16.98
CA PHE A 79 6.35 19.75 17.06
C PHE A 79 7.52 19.03 16.40
N SER A 80 8.24 19.68 15.49
CA SER A 80 9.37 19.11 14.77
C SER A 80 10.74 19.53 15.29
N MET A 81 10.82 20.48 16.22
CA MET A 81 12.04 20.93 16.89
C MET A 81 12.42 20.03 18.09
N PRO A 82 13.69 20.06 18.56
CA PRO A 82 14.17 19.18 19.62
C PRO A 82 13.65 19.58 21.01
N GLY A 83 13.12 18.62 21.75
CA GLY A 83 12.62 18.83 23.10
C GLY A 83 11.15 18.44 23.27
N THR A 84 10.58 18.87 24.39
CA THR A 84 9.18 18.69 24.75
C THR A 84 8.40 19.95 24.38
N PRO A 85 7.48 19.87 23.39
CA PRO A 85 6.66 21.00 22.99
C PRO A 85 5.62 21.32 24.07
N ILE A 86 5.51 22.58 24.45
CA ILE A 86 4.53 23.09 25.41
C ILE A 86 3.51 23.96 24.70
N ILE A 87 2.24 23.68 24.98
CA ILE A 87 1.08 24.37 24.41
C ILE A 87 0.32 25.00 25.58
N TYR A 88 -0.09 26.25 25.42
CA TYR A 88 -0.96 26.91 26.38
C TYR A 88 -2.42 26.57 26.07
N TYR A 89 -3.20 26.24 27.10
CA TYR A 89 -4.60 25.81 26.92
C TYR A 89 -5.39 26.83 26.09
N GLY A 90 -6.23 26.34 25.20
CA GLY A 90 -7.02 27.18 24.30
C GLY A 90 -6.29 27.52 22.99
N ASP A 91 -4.95 27.50 22.94
CA ASP A 91 -4.24 27.74 21.67
C ASP A 91 -4.55 26.62 20.64
N GLU A 92 -4.88 25.40 21.10
CA GLU A 92 -5.30 24.26 20.27
C GLU A 92 -6.68 24.43 19.62
N ILE A 93 -7.50 25.35 20.11
CA ILE A 93 -8.77 25.76 19.47
C ILE A 93 -8.69 27.16 18.86
N GLY A 94 -7.56 27.86 18.98
CA GLY A 94 -7.42 29.23 18.48
C GLY A 94 -8.18 30.24 19.34
N MET A 95 -8.21 30.01 20.65
CA MET A 95 -8.88 30.86 21.62
C MET A 95 -8.32 32.29 21.60
N GLY A 96 -9.22 33.27 21.64
CA GLY A 96 -8.87 34.68 21.75
C GLY A 96 -8.57 35.13 23.17
N ASP A 97 -8.04 36.35 23.29
CA ASP A 97 -7.73 37.00 24.56
C ASP A 97 -8.61 38.23 24.82
N ASN A 98 -8.51 38.77 26.03
CA ASN A 98 -9.08 40.06 26.40
C ASN A 98 -8.02 40.91 27.11
N PHE A 99 -7.11 41.53 26.35
CA PHE A 99 -5.99 42.30 26.91
C PHE A 99 -6.42 43.54 27.72
N TYR A 100 -7.70 43.90 27.76
CA TYR A 100 -8.23 44.98 28.60
C TYR A 100 -8.36 44.60 30.09
N LEU A 101 -8.29 43.31 30.46
CA LEU A 101 -8.49 42.82 31.84
C LEU A 101 -7.35 43.14 32.83
N GLY A 102 -6.37 43.95 32.42
CA GLY A 102 -5.21 44.29 33.26
C GLY A 102 -4.25 43.11 33.47
N ASP A 103 -2.98 43.41 33.77
CA ASP A 103 -1.92 42.40 33.95
C ASP A 103 -1.94 41.31 32.84
N ARG A 104 -1.81 40.03 33.21
CA ARG A 104 -1.83 38.86 32.31
C ARG A 104 -3.21 38.18 32.26
N ASN A 105 -4.22 38.78 32.89
CA ASN A 105 -5.56 38.20 33.00
C ASN A 105 -6.24 38.04 31.64
N GLY A 106 -5.88 38.87 30.66
CA GLY A 106 -6.40 38.76 29.30
C GLY A 106 -6.10 37.43 28.60
N CYS A 107 -4.97 36.80 28.93
CA CYS A 107 -4.59 35.49 28.42
C CYS A 107 -5.13 34.35 29.30
N ARG A 108 -5.54 34.63 30.54
CA ARG A 108 -5.95 33.64 31.56
C ARG A 108 -7.48 33.45 31.63
N THR A 109 -8.21 33.94 30.63
CA THR A 109 -9.67 33.77 30.55
C THR A 109 -10.05 32.28 30.56
N PRO A 110 -11.23 31.92 31.10
CA PRO A 110 -11.64 30.51 31.19
C PRO A 110 -11.69 29.80 29.84
N MET A 111 -11.35 28.51 29.82
CA MET A 111 -11.38 27.68 28.62
C MET A 111 -12.78 27.61 28.00
N GLN A 112 -12.84 27.66 26.67
CA GLN A 112 -14.08 27.67 25.90
C GLN A 112 -14.50 26.23 25.56
N TRP A 113 -15.27 25.59 26.44
CA TRP A 113 -15.66 24.18 26.30
C TRP A 113 -16.85 23.97 25.36
N SER A 114 -17.90 24.76 25.51
CA SER A 114 -19.15 24.64 24.75
C SER A 114 -19.74 26.01 24.41
N PRO A 115 -20.77 26.09 23.53
CA PRO A 115 -21.49 27.34 23.30
C PRO A 115 -22.47 27.71 24.44
N ASP A 116 -22.57 26.87 25.48
CA ASP A 116 -23.48 27.12 26.60
C ASP A 116 -22.95 28.25 27.50
N ARG A 117 -23.77 28.66 28.48
CA ARG A 117 -23.47 29.70 29.47
C ARG A 117 -22.05 29.59 30.03
N ASN A 118 -21.36 30.72 30.07
CA ASN A 118 -19.96 30.84 30.50
C ASN A 118 -19.03 29.85 29.76
N ALA A 119 -19.28 29.63 28.47
CA ALA A 119 -18.54 28.71 27.62
C ALA A 119 -18.50 27.26 28.14
N GLY A 120 -19.49 26.84 28.94
CA GLY A 120 -19.51 25.53 29.60
C GLY A 120 -18.53 25.35 30.76
N PHE A 121 -17.75 26.37 31.11
CA PHE A 121 -16.77 26.31 32.21
C PHE A 121 -17.42 26.39 33.60
N SER A 122 -18.51 27.13 33.75
CA SER A 122 -19.16 27.35 35.05
C SER A 122 -20.66 27.60 34.90
N LYS A 123 -21.45 27.17 35.88
CA LYS A 123 -22.89 27.45 35.95
C LYS A 123 -23.24 28.72 36.76
N ALA A 124 -22.24 29.39 37.33
CA ALA A 124 -22.42 30.58 38.16
C ALA A 124 -23.02 31.77 37.37
N ASN A 125 -23.52 32.77 38.09
CA ASN A 125 -23.84 34.05 37.47
C ASN A 125 -22.59 34.62 36.75
N PRO A 126 -22.65 35.04 35.47
CA PRO A 126 -21.51 35.62 34.76
C PRO A 126 -20.80 36.74 35.55
N GLN A 127 -21.55 37.52 36.33
CA GLN A 127 -21.01 38.60 37.17
C GLN A 127 -20.21 38.09 38.40
N GLN A 128 -20.35 36.81 38.75
CA GLN A 128 -19.62 36.17 39.85
C GLN A 128 -18.37 35.41 39.36
N LEU A 129 -18.08 35.42 38.05
CA LEU A 129 -16.87 34.81 37.53
C LEU A 129 -15.65 35.63 37.97
N TYR A 130 -14.59 34.94 38.41
CA TYR A 130 -13.33 35.57 38.75
C TYR A 130 -12.71 36.29 37.54
N LEU A 131 -12.76 35.65 36.36
CA LEU A 131 -12.43 36.25 35.07
C LEU A 131 -13.57 36.00 34.06
N PRO A 132 -13.89 36.97 33.19
CA PRO A 132 -14.94 36.81 32.20
C PRO A 132 -14.48 35.85 31.09
N VAL A 133 -15.47 35.28 30.38
CA VAL A 133 -15.24 34.54 29.13
C VAL A 133 -14.98 35.50 27.97
N THR A 134 -14.33 35.01 26.92
CA THR A 134 -14.07 35.81 25.71
C THR A 134 -15.35 35.98 24.89
N ILE A 135 -15.79 37.22 24.75
CA ILE A 135 -16.98 37.63 23.99
C ILE A 135 -16.63 38.51 22.77
N ASP A 136 -15.36 38.57 22.40
CA ASP A 136 -14.93 39.22 21.16
C ASP A 136 -15.58 38.51 19.96
N PRO A 137 -16.22 39.21 19.00
CA PRO A 137 -16.90 38.57 17.89
C PRO A 137 -16.03 37.63 17.04
N GLU A 138 -14.72 37.91 16.90
CA GLU A 138 -13.78 37.07 16.15
C GLU A 138 -13.44 35.77 16.90
N TYR A 139 -13.46 35.80 18.23
CA TYR A 139 -13.05 34.68 19.10
C TYR A 139 -14.14 34.17 20.05
N HIS A 140 -15.40 34.53 19.77
CA HIS A 140 -16.52 34.33 20.67
C HIS A 140 -16.68 32.85 21.04
N TYR A 141 -16.91 32.57 22.33
CA TYR A 141 -16.98 31.19 22.81
C TYR A 141 -18.09 30.36 22.16
N GLU A 142 -19.16 30.97 21.66
CA GLU A 142 -20.21 30.26 20.93
C GLU A 142 -19.74 29.69 19.58
N ALA A 143 -18.74 30.31 18.95
CA ALA A 143 -18.16 29.83 17.69
C ALA A 143 -16.89 29.00 17.94
N ILE A 144 -15.96 29.55 18.73
CA ILE A 144 -14.67 28.94 19.03
C ILE A 144 -14.79 28.19 20.36
N ASN A 145 -15.16 26.92 20.33
CA ASN A 145 -15.14 26.08 21.53
C ASN A 145 -14.79 24.63 21.20
N VAL A 146 -14.44 23.88 22.24
CA VAL A 146 -14.06 22.47 22.13
C VAL A 146 -15.19 21.65 21.50
N GLU A 147 -16.43 21.80 21.92
CA GLU A 147 -17.57 21.02 21.41
C GLU A 147 -17.77 21.21 19.90
N ASN A 148 -17.82 22.45 19.42
CA ASN A 148 -17.97 22.78 18.01
C ASN A 148 -16.79 22.26 17.19
N GLN A 149 -15.56 22.42 17.68
CA GLN A 149 -14.38 21.94 16.98
C GLN A 149 -14.24 20.41 16.99
N GLN A 150 -14.75 19.73 18.01
CA GLN A 150 -14.83 18.27 18.02
C GLN A 150 -15.76 17.75 16.93
N LYS A 151 -16.87 18.45 16.67
CA LYS A 151 -17.84 18.10 15.61
C LYS A 151 -17.34 18.36 14.19
N ASN A 152 -16.28 19.16 14.03
CA ASN A 152 -15.73 19.52 12.72
C ASN A 152 -14.33 18.90 12.50
N PRO A 153 -14.18 17.81 11.73
CA PRO A 153 -12.88 17.16 11.45
C PRO A 153 -11.81 18.06 10.80
N SER A 154 -12.20 19.19 10.21
CA SER A 154 -11.29 20.18 9.64
C SER A 154 -10.86 21.29 10.63
N SER A 155 -11.25 21.18 11.90
CA SER A 155 -10.96 22.18 12.95
C SER A 155 -9.48 22.24 13.36
N LEU A 156 -9.13 23.24 14.19
CA LEU A 156 -7.76 23.35 14.72
C LEU A 156 -7.47 22.22 15.68
N LEU A 157 -8.45 21.90 16.51
CA LEU A 157 -8.36 20.80 17.45
C LEU A 157 -8.04 19.47 16.76
N TRP A 158 -8.74 19.14 15.66
CA TRP A 158 -8.50 17.90 14.92
C TRP A 158 -7.13 17.89 14.23
N TRP A 159 -6.73 19.01 13.64
CA TRP A 159 -5.40 19.17 13.06
C TRP A 159 -4.29 18.99 14.13
N MET A 160 -4.40 19.67 15.28
CA MET A 160 -3.47 19.55 16.41
C MET A 160 -3.37 18.10 16.89
N ARG A 161 -4.52 17.43 17.08
CA ARG A 161 -4.57 16.01 17.46
C ARG A 161 -3.83 15.12 16.46
N ARG A 162 -4.04 15.33 15.15
CA ARG A 162 -3.41 14.56 14.08
C ARG A 162 -1.89 14.75 14.07
N VAL A 163 -1.41 15.99 14.22
CA VAL A 163 0.02 16.30 14.27
C VAL A 163 0.68 15.71 15.51
N ILE A 164 0.06 15.83 16.68
CA ILE A 164 0.56 15.23 17.93
C ILE A 164 0.62 13.70 17.83
N ALA A 165 -0.43 13.07 17.29
CA ALA A 165 -0.47 11.62 17.07
C ALA A 165 0.65 11.17 16.14
N MET A 166 0.82 11.86 15.01
CA MET A 166 1.88 11.57 14.05
C MET A 166 3.27 11.71 14.68
N ARG A 167 3.49 12.79 15.44
CA ARG A 167 4.76 13.02 16.14
C ARG A 167 5.10 11.87 17.09
N LYS A 168 4.13 11.30 17.80
CA LYS A 168 4.34 10.17 18.72
C LYS A 168 4.85 8.90 18.02
N ASN A 169 4.60 8.75 16.72
CA ASN A 169 5.07 7.58 15.96
C ASN A 169 6.55 7.64 15.60
N PHE A 170 7.21 8.80 15.77
CA PHE A 170 8.61 8.98 15.41
C PHE A 170 9.43 9.44 16.61
N LYS A 171 10.34 8.59 17.06
CA LYS A 171 11.28 8.94 18.13
C LYS A 171 12.25 10.03 17.68
N ALA A 172 12.51 10.15 16.38
CA ALA A 172 13.30 11.23 15.79
C ALA A 172 12.84 12.63 16.22
N PHE A 173 11.53 12.89 16.38
CA PHE A 173 11.06 14.22 16.83
C PHE A 173 11.27 14.48 18.32
N SER A 174 11.28 13.45 19.17
CA SER A 174 11.44 13.61 20.61
C SER A 174 12.88 13.57 21.07
N ARG A 175 13.67 12.59 20.58
CA ARG A 175 15.06 12.34 21.01
C ARG A 175 16.08 12.47 19.88
N GLY A 176 15.64 12.64 18.64
CA GLY A 176 16.56 12.71 17.52
C GLY A 176 17.37 14.00 17.48
N SER A 177 18.54 13.94 16.87
CA SER A 177 19.38 15.11 16.59
C SER A 177 18.66 16.09 15.66
N LEU A 178 19.15 17.32 15.62
CA LEU A 178 18.73 18.37 14.68
C LEU A 178 19.95 18.73 13.82
N GLU A 179 19.79 18.69 12.50
CA GLU A 179 20.82 19.12 11.54
C GLU A 179 20.16 19.99 10.47
N PHE A 180 20.53 21.27 10.39
CA PHE A 180 19.98 22.17 9.37
C PHE A 180 20.47 21.82 7.98
N LEU A 181 19.55 21.91 7.02
CA LEU A 181 19.85 21.92 5.60
C LEU A 181 19.79 23.37 5.14
N TYR A 182 20.58 23.71 4.12
CA TYR A 182 20.68 25.07 3.60
C TYR A 182 20.19 25.10 2.14
N PRO A 183 18.87 25.18 1.91
CA PRO A 183 18.33 25.35 0.56
C PRO A 183 18.83 26.65 -0.07
N ASP A 184 18.78 26.70 -1.40
CA ASP A 184 19.06 27.89 -2.19
C ASP A 184 18.11 29.07 -1.89
N ASN A 185 16.91 28.77 -1.39
CA ASN A 185 15.89 29.76 -1.03
C ASN A 185 15.79 29.99 0.48
N ALA A 186 16.29 31.15 0.94
CA ALA A 186 16.27 31.56 2.36
C ALA A 186 14.87 31.70 2.99
N LYS A 187 13.79 31.72 2.19
CA LYS A 187 12.40 31.71 2.71
C LYS A 187 11.92 30.31 3.10
N VAL A 188 12.69 29.28 2.78
CA VAL A 188 12.41 27.89 3.11
C VAL A 188 13.39 27.42 4.18
N LEU A 189 12.86 27.01 5.32
CA LEU A 189 13.65 26.37 6.37
C LEU A 189 13.59 24.85 6.17
N ALA A 190 14.73 24.20 6.14
CA ALA A 190 14.82 22.74 6.05
C ALA A 190 15.80 22.18 7.08
N PHE A 191 15.49 21.02 7.66
CA PHE A 191 16.37 20.35 8.60
C PHE A 191 16.05 18.85 8.70
N LEU A 192 17.01 18.10 9.21
CA LEU A 192 16.92 16.68 9.49
C LEU A 192 16.66 16.44 10.97
N ARG A 193 15.80 15.47 11.26
CA ARG A 193 15.71 14.80 12.56
C ARG A 193 16.16 13.36 12.43
N ARG A 194 17.14 12.94 13.25
CA ARG A 194 17.70 11.58 13.18
C ARG A 194 17.74 10.91 14.54
N TYR A 195 17.20 9.71 14.63
CA TYR A 195 17.28 8.87 15.82
C TYR A 195 17.41 7.41 15.40
N GLU A 196 18.53 6.77 15.74
CA GLU A 196 18.84 5.40 15.29
C GLU A 196 18.71 5.29 13.75
N ASN A 197 17.77 4.48 13.26
CA ASN A 197 17.51 4.28 11.84
C ASN A 197 16.43 5.24 11.27
N GLU A 198 15.74 6.00 12.12
CA GLU A 198 14.74 6.97 11.69
C GLU A 198 15.41 8.25 11.19
N THR A 199 15.16 8.60 9.93
CA THR A 199 15.60 9.88 9.35
C THR A 199 14.40 10.61 8.78
N ILE A 200 14.16 11.83 9.27
CA ILE A 200 13.06 12.68 8.84
C ILE A 200 13.62 13.99 8.29
N VAL A 201 13.21 14.37 7.08
CA VAL A 201 13.43 15.71 6.52
C VAL A 201 12.20 16.55 6.81
N VAL A 202 12.40 17.69 7.45
CA VAL A 202 11.36 18.69 7.68
C VAL A 202 11.64 19.86 6.76
N VAL A 203 10.63 20.29 6.00
CA VAL A 203 10.72 21.41 5.07
C VAL A 203 9.55 22.36 5.34
N VAL A 204 9.84 23.64 5.51
CA VAL A 204 8.87 24.64 5.97
C VAL A 204 9.01 25.92 5.14
N ASN A 205 7.94 26.33 4.46
CA ASN A 205 7.89 27.61 3.79
C ASN A 205 7.48 28.71 4.79
N LEU A 206 8.38 29.65 5.08
CA LEU A 206 8.11 30.76 6.00
C LEU A 206 7.42 31.96 5.30
N SER A 207 7.28 31.91 3.98
CA SER A 207 6.70 32.98 3.17
C SER A 207 5.19 32.86 3.05
N ARG A 208 4.52 34.02 2.97
CA ARG A 208 3.12 34.15 2.57
C ARG A 208 2.86 33.88 1.07
N PHE A 209 3.91 33.61 0.31
CA PHE A 209 3.84 33.30 -1.12
C PHE A 209 4.38 31.89 -1.40
N ALA A 210 3.95 31.29 -2.51
CA ALA A 210 4.50 30.01 -2.96
C ALA A 210 6.00 30.14 -3.21
N GLN A 211 6.78 29.13 -2.82
CA GLN A 211 8.22 29.09 -2.97
C GLN A 211 8.64 27.80 -3.69
N SER A 212 9.72 27.88 -4.44
CA SER A 212 10.48 26.71 -4.87
C SER A 212 11.83 26.73 -4.18
N ALA A 213 12.33 25.55 -3.80
CA ALA A 213 13.62 25.39 -3.16
C ALA A 213 14.29 24.08 -3.59
N GLU A 214 15.58 24.15 -3.84
CA GLU A 214 16.45 22.99 -4.04
C GLU A 214 17.11 22.62 -2.72
N ILE A 215 16.94 21.36 -2.30
CA ILE A 215 17.50 20.84 -1.05
C ILE A 215 18.56 19.79 -1.37
N ASP A 216 19.78 19.99 -0.88
CA ASP A 216 20.82 18.95 -1.01
C ASP A 216 20.50 17.76 -0.11
N LEU A 217 20.01 16.68 -0.73
CA LEU A 217 19.78 15.39 -0.09
C LEU A 217 20.71 14.31 -0.66
N SER A 218 21.83 14.69 -1.30
CA SER A 218 22.75 13.76 -1.97
C SER A 218 23.28 12.65 -1.04
N ARG A 219 23.33 12.88 0.27
CA ARG A 219 23.68 11.89 1.30
C ARG A 219 22.70 10.73 1.41
N PHE A 220 21.49 10.90 0.87
CA PHE A 220 20.39 9.95 0.91
C PHE A 220 20.01 9.44 -0.48
N VAL A 221 20.91 9.51 -1.46
CA VAL A 221 20.71 8.95 -2.80
C VAL A 221 20.16 7.53 -2.72
N GLY A 222 19.08 7.27 -3.47
CA GLY A 222 18.39 5.98 -3.47
C GLY A 222 17.40 5.79 -2.33
N CYS A 223 17.22 6.77 -1.44
CA CYS A 223 16.07 6.78 -0.53
C CYS A 223 14.85 7.41 -1.23
N VAL A 224 13.66 6.94 -0.85
CA VAL A 224 12.38 7.50 -1.27
C VAL A 224 11.85 8.35 -0.11
N PRO A 225 11.67 9.67 -0.28
CA PRO A 225 10.98 10.49 0.70
C PRO A 225 9.50 10.10 0.72
N ILE A 226 8.98 9.80 1.91
CA ILE A 226 7.56 9.48 2.10
C ILE A 226 6.96 10.55 2.99
N GLU A 227 5.98 11.27 2.47
CA GLU A 227 5.29 12.32 3.24
C GLU A 227 4.49 11.66 4.37
N VAL A 228 4.75 12.00 5.63
CA VAL A 228 4.27 11.19 6.77
C VAL A 228 2.75 11.23 6.96
N PHE A 229 2.08 12.33 6.58
CA PHE A 229 0.64 12.46 6.78
C PHE A 229 -0.18 11.71 5.73
N SER A 230 0.21 11.83 4.47
CA SER A 230 -0.45 11.22 3.30
C SER A 230 0.12 9.87 2.89
N ARG A 231 1.33 9.54 3.36
CA ARG A 231 2.18 8.43 2.89
C ARG A 231 2.51 8.49 1.40
N ASN A 232 2.31 9.64 0.76
CA ASN A 232 2.61 9.76 -0.65
C ASN A 232 4.13 9.60 -0.87
N LEU A 233 4.47 8.80 -1.87
CA LEU A 233 5.86 8.60 -2.27
C LEU A 233 6.27 9.78 -3.15
N PHE A 234 7.32 10.48 -2.74
CA PHE A 234 7.95 11.50 -3.56
C PHE A 234 9.05 10.86 -4.44
N PRO A 235 9.50 11.54 -5.51
CA PRO A 235 10.56 11.02 -6.36
C PRO A 235 11.78 10.54 -5.56
N THR A 236 12.40 9.44 -5.99
CA THR A 236 13.61 8.92 -5.35
C THR A 236 14.70 9.98 -5.37
N ILE A 237 15.41 10.12 -4.25
CA ILE A 237 16.51 11.08 -4.13
C ILE A 237 17.64 10.67 -5.08
N GLY A 238 17.94 11.54 -6.04
CA GLY A 238 19.05 11.41 -6.98
C GLY A 238 20.30 12.12 -6.50
N LYS A 239 21.31 12.21 -7.38
CA LYS A 239 22.55 12.96 -7.11
C LYS A 239 22.38 14.48 -7.22
N SER A 240 21.39 14.93 -7.99
CA SER A 240 21.04 16.34 -8.12
C SER A 240 20.26 16.81 -6.89
N PRO A 241 20.29 18.12 -6.56
CA PRO A 241 19.47 18.70 -5.52
C PRO A 241 17.99 18.35 -5.68
N PHE A 242 17.31 18.11 -4.57
CA PHE A 242 15.92 17.70 -4.53
C PHE A 242 15.02 18.94 -4.64
N LEU A 243 14.40 19.13 -5.80
CA LEU A 243 13.52 20.27 -6.06
C LEU A 243 12.15 20.08 -5.40
N LEU A 244 11.72 21.05 -4.61
CA LEU A 244 10.39 21.11 -4.00
C LEU A 244 9.68 22.42 -4.34
N THR A 245 8.36 22.32 -4.53
CA THR A 245 7.45 23.47 -4.64
C THR A 245 6.49 23.47 -3.46
N LEU A 246 6.43 24.59 -2.74
CA LEU A 246 5.70 24.75 -1.49
C LEU A 246 4.67 25.88 -1.63
N ASN A 247 3.41 25.60 -1.27
CA ASN A 247 2.38 26.64 -1.14
C ASN A 247 2.70 27.62 0.01
N PRO A 248 2.04 28.80 0.07
CA PRO A 248 2.19 29.74 1.19
C PRO A 248 2.05 29.06 2.56
N HIS A 249 3.05 29.21 3.43
CA HIS A 249 3.12 28.58 4.75
C HIS A 249 2.96 27.03 4.76
N ALA A 250 3.23 26.37 3.63
CA ALA A 250 3.20 24.92 3.55
C ALA A 250 4.39 24.29 4.27
N HIS A 251 4.23 23.03 4.63
CA HIS A 251 5.23 22.25 5.33
C HIS A 251 5.16 20.78 4.91
N TYR A 252 6.28 20.09 5.00
CA TYR A 252 6.39 18.65 4.80
C TYR A 252 7.24 18.02 5.89
N TRP A 253 6.82 16.84 6.34
CA TRP A 253 7.63 15.90 7.09
C TRP A 253 7.82 14.68 6.19
N PHE A 254 9.03 14.43 5.74
CA PHE A 254 9.38 13.27 4.94
C PHE A 254 10.14 12.27 5.78
N VAL A 255 9.62 11.06 5.96
CA VAL A 255 10.46 9.95 6.41
C VAL A 255 11.26 9.44 5.22
N LEU A 256 12.58 9.39 5.35
CA LEU A 256 13.44 8.86 4.31
C LEU A 256 13.53 7.35 4.49
N GLN A 257 12.96 6.62 3.55
CA GLN A 257 13.12 5.17 3.51
C GLN A 257 14.18 4.81 2.48
N PRO A 258 15.24 4.10 2.85
CA PRO A 258 16.09 3.44 1.87
C PRO A 258 15.20 2.60 0.97
N GLN A 259 15.43 2.62 -0.35
CA GLN A 259 14.71 1.73 -1.27
C GLN A 259 14.83 0.23 -0.88
N THR A 260 15.82 -0.08 -0.03
CA THR A 260 16.02 -1.37 0.63
C THR A 260 15.13 -1.66 1.85
N GLU A 261 14.52 -0.70 2.56
CA GLU A 261 13.63 -1.01 3.71
C GLU A 261 12.19 -1.31 3.28
N ALA A 262 11.74 -0.77 2.14
CA ALA A 262 10.60 -1.32 1.38
C ALA A 262 10.88 -2.73 0.81
N ARG A 263 12.11 -3.23 1.01
CA ARG A 263 12.60 -4.59 0.75
C ARG A 263 13.13 -5.21 2.04
N ARG A 264 12.34 -5.29 3.12
CA ARG A 264 12.80 -5.90 4.38
C ARG A 264 13.59 -7.20 4.13
N ALA A 265 14.85 -7.17 4.58
CA ALA A 265 15.84 -8.24 4.66
C ALA A 265 16.36 -8.88 3.35
N SER A 266 17.36 -8.24 2.71
CA SER A 266 18.47 -9.03 2.15
C SER A 266 19.79 -8.50 2.69
N LYS A 267 20.60 -9.37 3.30
CA LYS A 267 22.02 -9.10 3.58
C LYS A 267 22.66 -8.47 2.33
N LYS A 268 23.57 -7.50 2.46
CA LYS A 268 24.34 -6.93 1.33
C LYS A 268 24.88 -8.10 0.50
N ARG A 269 24.27 -8.37 -0.65
CA ARG A 269 24.68 -9.46 -1.53
C ARG A 269 26.00 -9.07 -2.15
N VAL A 270 27.06 -9.81 -1.82
CA VAL A 270 28.32 -9.72 -2.53
C VAL A 270 28.09 -10.36 -3.90
N VAL A 271 28.23 -9.57 -4.97
CA VAL A 271 28.09 -10.10 -6.33
C VAL A 271 29.32 -10.95 -6.63
N PRO A 272 29.17 -12.24 -6.96
CA PRO A 272 30.30 -13.14 -7.21
C PRO A 272 31.05 -12.74 -8.48
N THR A 273 32.34 -13.12 -8.55
CA THR A 273 33.20 -12.89 -9.71
C THR A 273 33.50 -14.20 -10.43
N ILE A 274 33.35 -14.22 -11.75
CA ILE A 274 33.64 -15.34 -12.64
C ILE A 274 35.00 -15.10 -13.28
N ASN A 275 35.89 -16.08 -13.16
CA ASN A 275 37.22 -16.08 -13.78
C ASN A 275 37.18 -16.77 -15.14
N ALA A 276 36.47 -16.18 -16.09
CA ALA A 276 36.33 -16.68 -17.46
C ALA A 276 36.10 -15.52 -18.44
N PRO A 277 36.29 -15.74 -19.76
CA PRO A 277 35.90 -14.74 -20.76
C PRO A 277 34.39 -14.40 -20.66
N PRO A 278 34.01 -13.13 -20.89
CA PRO A 278 32.63 -12.66 -20.83
C PRO A 278 31.82 -13.10 -22.08
N ASP A 279 31.59 -14.41 -22.21
CA ASP A 279 30.85 -15.01 -23.32
C ASP A 279 29.85 -16.07 -22.83
N LEU A 280 28.57 -15.89 -23.16
CA LEU A 280 27.48 -16.76 -22.68
C LEU A 280 27.61 -18.21 -23.16
N GLN A 281 28.23 -18.44 -24.32
CA GLN A 281 28.37 -19.79 -24.87
C GLN A 281 29.45 -20.58 -24.12
N THR A 282 30.57 -19.93 -23.80
CA THR A 282 31.67 -20.52 -23.02
C THR A 282 31.32 -20.73 -21.55
N LEU A 283 30.48 -19.89 -20.94
CA LEU A 283 30.05 -20.05 -19.54
C LEU A 283 29.35 -21.39 -19.25
N LEU A 284 28.64 -21.93 -20.24
CA LEU A 284 27.91 -23.19 -20.13
C LEU A 284 28.69 -24.38 -20.68
N ALA A 285 29.94 -24.17 -21.12
CA ALA A 285 30.90 -25.24 -21.39
C ALA A 285 31.52 -25.78 -20.08
N ASP A 286 32.09 -26.98 -20.13
CA ASP A 286 32.52 -27.73 -18.94
C ASP A 286 33.56 -26.95 -18.10
N GLY A 287 33.36 -26.91 -16.77
CA GLY A 287 34.20 -26.19 -15.80
C GLY A 287 33.46 -25.04 -15.10
N GLN A 288 33.03 -24.01 -15.85
CA GLN A 288 32.39 -22.79 -15.29
C GLN A 288 30.90 -22.98 -14.98
N ARG A 289 30.23 -23.85 -15.73
CA ARG A 289 28.83 -24.21 -15.50
C ARG A 289 28.57 -24.70 -14.07
N ALA A 290 29.49 -25.51 -13.53
CA ALA A 290 29.38 -26.03 -12.17
C ALA A 290 29.40 -24.91 -11.12
N GLN A 291 30.23 -23.88 -11.31
CA GLN A 291 30.26 -22.70 -10.44
C GLN A 291 28.94 -21.91 -10.53
N ILE A 292 28.43 -21.69 -11.74
CA ILE A 292 27.16 -20.98 -11.96
C ILE A 292 25.99 -21.70 -11.29
N GLU A 293 25.88 -23.01 -11.50
CA GLU A 293 24.78 -23.83 -11.00
C GLU A 293 24.86 -24.10 -9.48
N ARG A 294 26.06 -24.24 -8.90
CA ARG A 294 26.23 -24.60 -7.48
C ARG A 294 26.39 -23.42 -6.54
N GLU A 295 26.98 -22.32 -7.01
CA GLU A 295 27.35 -21.18 -6.15
C GLU A 295 26.55 -19.92 -6.52
N ILE A 296 26.56 -19.52 -7.80
CA ILE A 296 26.07 -18.19 -8.21
C ILE A 296 24.54 -18.11 -8.28
N LEU A 297 23.90 -19.03 -9.02
CA LEU A 297 22.44 -19.00 -9.22
C LEU A 297 21.63 -19.28 -7.95
N PRO A 298 21.99 -20.25 -7.09
CA PRO A 298 21.25 -20.49 -5.85
C PRO A 298 21.18 -19.24 -4.96
N ASP A 299 22.30 -18.51 -4.84
CA ASP A 299 22.36 -17.29 -4.04
C ASP A 299 21.65 -16.12 -4.72
N TYR A 300 21.73 -16.01 -6.05
CA TYR A 300 20.99 -14.99 -6.80
C TYR A 300 19.48 -15.16 -6.63
N ILE A 301 18.95 -16.34 -6.96
CA ILE A 301 17.51 -16.61 -7.02
C ILE A 301 16.85 -16.42 -5.65
N ARG A 302 17.52 -16.80 -4.54
CA ARG A 302 17.02 -16.55 -3.17
C ARG A 302 16.78 -15.08 -2.87
N THR A 303 17.54 -14.18 -3.48
CA THR A 303 17.36 -12.73 -3.30
C THR A 303 16.30 -12.13 -4.20
N CYS A 304 15.91 -12.83 -5.26
CA CYS A 304 14.88 -12.37 -6.17
C CYS A 304 13.52 -12.32 -5.46
N ARG A 305 12.73 -11.27 -5.72
CA ARG A 305 11.37 -11.14 -5.16
C ARG A 305 10.42 -12.20 -5.75
N TRP A 306 10.56 -12.46 -7.04
CA TRP A 306 9.77 -13.44 -7.80
C TRP A 306 9.99 -14.91 -7.39
N PHE A 307 11.00 -15.20 -6.58
CA PHE A 307 11.22 -16.54 -6.05
C PHE A 307 10.30 -16.77 -4.84
N GLY A 308 9.17 -17.45 -5.04
CA GLY A 308 8.16 -17.69 -4.00
C GLY A 308 8.54 -18.75 -2.96
N ALA A 309 9.51 -19.62 -3.25
CA ALA A 309 9.88 -20.76 -2.42
C ALA A 309 10.97 -20.46 -1.37
N LYS A 310 11.01 -19.25 -0.81
CA LYS A 310 12.07 -18.78 0.12
C LYS A 310 12.17 -19.59 1.42
N ALA A 311 11.06 -20.20 1.85
CA ALA A 311 11.02 -21.03 3.04
C ALA A 311 11.51 -22.48 2.80
N ARG A 312 11.68 -22.91 1.54
CA ARG A 312 12.11 -24.28 1.19
C ARG A 312 13.62 -24.35 1.04
N ASN A 313 14.19 -25.49 1.41
CA ASN A 313 15.63 -25.71 1.27
C ASN A 313 15.97 -26.21 -0.14
N ILE A 314 16.77 -25.43 -0.87
CA ILE A 314 17.26 -25.78 -2.22
C ILE A 314 18.30 -26.90 -2.09
N ARG A 315 18.03 -28.04 -2.74
CA ARG A 315 18.95 -29.17 -2.89
C ARG A 315 19.94 -28.97 -4.03
N GLY A 316 19.51 -28.33 -5.12
CA GLY A 316 20.35 -28.05 -6.28
C GLY A 316 19.66 -27.21 -7.33
N VAL A 317 20.46 -26.59 -8.19
CA VAL A 317 19.99 -25.74 -9.30
C VAL A 317 20.67 -26.22 -10.58
N LYS A 318 19.93 -26.28 -11.70
CA LYS A 318 20.45 -26.70 -13.01
C LYS A 318 19.87 -25.85 -14.14
N ILE A 319 20.70 -25.49 -15.11
CA ILE A 319 20.24 -24.83 -16.35
C ILE A 319 19.83 -25.91 -17.34
N VAL A 320 18.53 -26.18 -17.47
CA VAL A 320 18.01 -27.27 -18.29
C VAL A 320 17.80 -26.88 -19.75
N GLU A 321 17.68 -25.59 -20.04
CA GLU A 321 17.54 -25.06 -21.40
C GLU A 321 18.20 -23.69 -21.54
N GLN A 322 18.66 -23.37 -22.75
CA GLN A 322 19.10 -22.04 -23.14
C GLN A 322 18.59 -21.68 -24.54
N VAL A 323 17.78 -20.64 -24.64
CA VAL A 323 17.22 -20.19 -25.91
C VAL A 323 17.73 -18.78 -26.24
N PRO A 324 18.49 -18.57 -27.33
CA PRO A 324 18.91 -17.23 -27.75
C PRO A 324 17.72 -16.45 -28.31
N ILE A 325 17.56 -15.18 -27.92
CA ILE A 325 16.42 -14.36 -28.39
C ILE A 325 16.52 -13.98 -29.88
N SER A 326 17.72 -14.00 -30.43
CA SER A 326 18.01 -13.73 -31.85
C SER A 326 19.22 -14.53 -32.32
N SER A 327 19.48 -14.56 -33.62
CA SER A 327 20.65 -15.25 -34.21
C SER A 327 21.98 -14.53 -34.00
N GLU A 328 21.98 -13.34 -33.37
CA GLU A 328 23.22 -12.61 -33.07
C GLU A 328 24.06 -13.34 -32.04
N ASN A 329 25.38 -13.37 -32.24
CA ASN A 329 26.29 -14.16 -31.39
C ASN A 329 26.30 -13.68 -29.92
N LYS A 330 26.12 -12.37 -29.70
CA LYS A 330 26.04 -11.74 -28.37
C LYS A 330 24.60 -11.57 -27.86
N ALA A 331 23.62 -12.21 -28.48
CA ALA A 331 22.23 -12.08 -28.07
C ALA A 331 22.01 -12.58 -26.64
N ALA A 332 21.13 -11.88 -25.92
CA ALA A 332 20.58 -12.36 -24.67
C ALA A 332 19.96 -13.77 -24.82
N ARG A 333 20.01 -14.56 -23.75
CA ARG A 333 19.50 -15.93 -23.73
C ARG A 333 18.51 -16.12 -22.60
N PHE A 334 17.42 -16.81 -22.87
CA PHE A 334 16.54 -17.34 -21.83
C PHE A 334 17.15 -18.58 -21.23
N TRP A 335 17.57 -18.53 -19.97
CA TRP A 335 17.93 -19.72 -19.19
C TRP A 335 16.69 -20.26 -18.50
N PHE A 336 16.40 -21.53 -18.70
CA PHE A 336 15.44 -22.23 -17.85
C PHE A 336 16.19 -22.96 -16.77
N VAL A 337 15.91 -22.55 -15.54
CA VAL A 337 16.63 -22.94 -14.34
C VAL A 337 15.72 -23.82 -13.50
N GLU A 338 16.02 -25.12 -13.46
CA GLU A 338 15.35 -26.06 -12.60
C GLU A 338 15.93 -25.96 -11.17
N VAL A 339 15.07 -25.71 -10.20
CA VAL A 339 15.40 -25.67 -8.78
C VAL A 339 14.80 -26.90 -8.11
N SER A 340 15.67 -27.79 -7.63
CA SER A 340 15.30 -28.96 -6.84
C SER A 340 15.36 -28.63 -5.35
N TYR A 341 14.37 -29.12 -4.59
CA TYR A 341 14.26 -28.90 -3.15
C TYR A 341 14.52 -30.20 -2.38
N THR A 342 14.74 -30.10 -1.06
CA THR A 342 14.81 -31.29 -0.18
C THR A 342 13.47 -32.00 -0.03
N ASP A 343 12.38 -31.26 -0.22
CA ASP A 343 10.99 -31.66 -0.06
C ASP A 343 10.16 -31.14 -1.24
N GLY A 344 9.20 -31.92 -1.73
CA GLY A 344 8.31 -31.54 -2.85
C GLY A 344 8.93 -31.67 -4.26
N THR A 345 8.20 -31.22 -5.28
CA THR A 345 8.62 -31.31 -6.68
C THR A 345 9.60 -30.20 -7.06
N PRO A 346 10.50 -30.43 -8.04
CA PRO A 346 11.30 -29.37 -8.65
C PRO A 346 10.42 -28.30 -9.31
N GLU A 347 10.94 -27.09 -9.40
CA GLU A 347 10.30 -25.96 -10.06
C GLU A 347 11.22 -25.39 -11.14
N THR A 348 10.65 -25.03 -12.29
CA THR A 348 11.42 -24.42 -13.39
C THR A 348 11.19 -22.92 -13.40
N TYR A 349 12.27 -22.15 -13.45
CA TYR A 349 12.23 -20.69 -13.52
C TYR A 349 12.85 -20.19 -14.82
N THR A 350 12.31 -19.12 -15.40
CA THR A 350 12.91 -18.45 -16.55
C THR A 350 13.74 -17.24 -16.10
N LEU A 351 14.96 -17.16 -16.61
CA LEU A 351 15.89 -16.08 -16.34
C LEU A 351 16.52 -15.63 -17.67
N PRO A 352 16.04 -14.53 -18.26
CA PRO A 352 16.72 -13.90 -19.37
C PRO A 352 18.07 -13.35 -18.88
N VAL A 353 19.15 -13.74 -19.53
CA VAL A 353 20.50 -13.29 -19.18
C VAL A 353 21.20 -12.65 -20.36
N GLU A 354 22.01 -11.66 -20.06
CA GLU A 354 22.87 -10.97 -21.02
C GLU A 354 24.21 -10.60 -20.36
N ILE A 355 25.23 -10.45 -21.20
CA ILE A 355 26.54 -9.96 -20.79
C ILE A 355 26.75 -8.60 -21.42
N SER A 356 27.10 -7.62 -20.59
CA SER A 356 27.49 -6.28 -21.03
C SER A 356 28.87 -5.93 -20.49
N ALA A 357 29.62 -5.10 -21.22
CA ALA A 357 30.94 -4.59 -20.83
C ALA A 357 30.98 -3.05 -20.87
N GLY A 358 32.01 -2.47 -20.26
CA GLY A 358 32.31 -1.03 -20.32
C GLY A 358 31.20 -0.15 -19.72
N ASP A 359 30.85 0.92 -20.44
CA ASP A 359 29.87 1.91 -19.95
C ASP A 359 28.46 1.35 -19.76
N ALA A 360 28.04 0.44 -20.64
CA ALA A 360 26.74 -0.21 -20.53
C ALA A 360 26.64 -1.09 -19.26
N ALA A 361 27.71 -1.81 -18.92
CA ALA A 361 27.79 -2.56 -17.66
C ALA A 361 27.68 -1.64 -16.43
N ARG A 362 28.39 -0.50 -16.46
CA ARG A 362 28.35 0.51 -15.38
C ARG A 362 26.98 1.15 -15.24
N ALA A 363 26.30 1.44 -16.34
CA ALA A 363 24.96 2.01 -16.34
C ALA A 363 23.94 1.05 -15.70
N ILE A 364 23.94 -0.21 -16.12
CA ILE A 364 23.03 -1.25 -15.58
C ILE A 364 23.34 -1.52 -14.11
N GLY A 365 24.62 -1.65 -13.74
CA GLY A 365 25.03 -1.87 -12.35
C GLY A 365 24.60 -0.75 -11.40
N ARG A 366 24.48 0.49 -11.88
CA ARG A 366 23.97 1.64 -11.12
C ARG A 366 22.44 1.68 -11.08
N ALA A 367 21.78 1.47 -12.21
CA ALA A 367 20.32 1.57 -12.33
C ALA A 367 19.60 0.37 -11.68
N ALA A 368 20.15 -0.84 -11.81
CA ALA A 368 19.55 -2.08 -11.36
C ALA A 368 20.58 -3.02 -10.72
N PRO A 369 21.19 -2.65 -9.57
CA PRO A 369 22.21 -3.46 -8.90
C PRO A 369 21.71 -4.87 -8.53
N HIS A 370 20.41 -5.00 -8.25
CA HIS A 370 19.75 -6.26 -7.93
C HIS A 370 19.57 -7.19 -9.14
N ALA A 371 19.72 -6.68 -10.37
CA ALA A 371 19.68 -7.47 -11.60
C ALA A 371 21.03 -8.15 -11.90
N VAL A 372 22.12 -7.69 -11.29
CA VAL A 372 23.47 -8.22 -11.54
C VAL A 372 23.60 -9.61 -10.92
N ILE A 373 23.85 -10.61 -11.75
CA ILE A 373 24.02 -12.02 -11.35
C ILE A 373 25.46 -12.25 -10.92
N ALA A 374 26.43 -11.85 -11.73
CA ALA A 374 27.86 -11.98 -11.48
C ALA A 374 28.68 -10.91 -12.22
N ARG A 375 29.95 -10.73 -11.83
CA ARG A 375 30.94 -9.90 -12.53
C ARG A 375 32.00 -10.78 -13.17
N PHE A 376 32.67 -10.31 -14.21
CA PHE A 376 33.82 -11.03 -14.80
C PHE A 376 35.13 -10.41 -14.34
N ALA A 377 36.13 -11.27 -14.09
CA ALA A 377 37.50 -10.81 -13.88
C ALA A 377 38.13 -10.39 -15.21
N GLY A 378 38.70 -9.19 -15.27
CA GLY A 378 39.35 -8.68 -16.46
C GLY A 378 39.67 -7.19 -16.37
N PRO A 379 40.42 -6.64 -17.34
CA PRO A 379 40.78 -5.22 -17.38
C PRO A 379 39.58 -4.30 -17.68
N GLU A 380 38.56 -4.83 -18.38
CA GLU A 380 37.31 -4.12 -18.69
C GLU A 380 36.19 -4.63 -17.78
N GLU A 381 35.40 -3.72 -17.21
CA GLU A 381 34.28 -4.08 -16.34
C GLU A 381 33.17 -4.77 -17.17
N ALA A 382 32.96 -6.06 -16.95
CA ALA A 382 31.87 -6.82 -17.56
C ALA A 382 31.00 -7.49 -16.50
N ILE A 383 29.70 -7.60 -16.79
CA ILE A 383 28.69 -8.16 -15.88
C ILE A 383 27.79 -9.16 -16.60
N LEU A 384 27.38 -10.20 -15.88
CA LEU A 384 26.25 -11.08 -16.22
C LEU A 384 25.05 -10.57 -15.44
N PHE A 385 23.94 -10.28 -16.11
CA PHE A 385 22.77 -9.67 -15.47
C PHE A 385 21.46 -10.16 -16.09
N ASP A 386 20.36 -9.89 -15.39
CA ASP A 386 19.01 -10.16 -15.87
C ASP A 386 18.63 -9.20 -17.02
N ALA A 387 18.51 -9.75 -18.23
CA ALA A 387 18.37 -8.98 -19.46
C ALA A 387 17.08 -8.15 -19.52
N VAL A 388 16.08 -8.42 -18.67
CA VAL A 388 14.87 -7.58 -18.56
C VAL A 388 15.21 -6.10 -18.33
N TRP A 389 16.33 -5.82 -17.67
CA TRP A 389 16.78 -4.47 -17.38
C TRP A 389 17.48 -3.76 -18.55
N ASP A 390 17.83 -4.48 -19.60
CA ASP A 390 18.34 -3.89 -20.84
C ASP A 390 17.20 -3.49 -21.80
N ALA A 391 17.29 -2.29 -22.36
CA ALA A 391 16.25 -1.76 -23.24
C ALA A 391 16.22 -2.47 -24.61
N ALA A 392 17.38 -2.84 -25.14
CA ALA A 392 17.46 -3.54 -26.43
C ALA A 392 16.92 -4.97 -26.32
N PHE A 393 17.13 -5.65 -25.20
CA PHE A 393 16.48 -6.93 -24.91
C PHE A 393 14.95 -6.82 -24.94
N ARG A 394 14.37 -5.82 -24.26
CA ARG A 394 12.91 -5.62 -24.24
C ARG A 394 12.34 -5.34 -25.63
N GLU A 395 13.05 -4.56 -26.43
CA GLU A 395 12.70 -4.30 -27.84
C GLU A 395 12.71 -5.59 -28.67
N LYS A 396 13.76 -6.43 -28.55
CA LYS A 396 13.85 -7.73 -29.23
C LYS A 396 12.74 -8.69 -28.78
N LEU A 397 12.41 -8.69 -27.49
CA LEU A 397 11.32 -9.50 -26.94
C LEU A 397 9.97 -9.11 -27.53
N PHE A 398 9.73 -7.80 -27.67
CA PHE A 398 8.53 -7.28 -28.29
C PHE A 398 8.44 -7.64 -29.78
N ARG A 399 9.54 -7.47 -30.53
CA ARG A 399 9.64 -7.88 -31.95
C ARG A 399 9.40 -9.37 -32.14
N LEU A 400 9.91 -10.23 -31.26
CA LEU A 400 9.71 -11.67 -31.35
C LEU A 400 8.21 -12.02 -31.47
N MET A 401 7.36 -11.35 -30.68
CA MET A 401 5.89 -11.50 -30.76
C MET A 401 5.31 -10.84 -32.01
N LEU A 402 5.63 -9.57 -32.26
CA LEU A 402 5.03 -8.77 -33.33
C LEU A 402 5.30 -9.39 -34.72
N ASP A 403 6.54 -9.79 -34.96
CA ASP A 403 7.00 -10.37 -36.22
C ASP A 403 6.71 -11.88 -36.31
N ARG A 404 6.09 -12.46 -35.27
CA ARG A 404 5.77 -13.90 -35.15
C ARG A 404 7.00 -14.79 -35.39
N GLN A 405 8.15 -14.35 -34.87
CA GLN A 405 9.43 -15.01 -35.07
C GLN A 405 9.59 -16.25 -34.16
N ARG A 406 10.58 -17.07 -34.51
CA ARG A 406 10.97 -18.26 -33.75
C ARG A 406 12.44 -18.19 -33.36
N ALA A 407 12.72 -18.60 -32.13
CA ALA A 407 14.06 -18.67 -31.57
C ALA A 407 14.31 -20.10 -31.08
N ARG A 408 15.26 -20.81 -31.70
CA ARG A 408 15.54 -22.23 -31.40
C ARG A 408 16.56 -22.37 -30.27
N GLY A 409 16.20 -23.13 -29.25
CA GLY A 409 17.10 -23.61 -28.20
C GLY A 409 17.57 -25.04 -28.49
N LYS A 410 18.06 -25.70 -27.44
CA LYS A 410 18.58 -27.08 -27.54
C LYS A 410 17.46 -28.11 -27.66
N SER A 411 16.40 -27.99 -26.85
CA SER A 411 15.34 -28.99 -26.72
C SER A 411 13.98 -28.50 -27.22
N GLY A 412 13.85 -27.22 -27.56
CA GLY A 412 12.62 -26.59 -27.99
C GLY A 412 12.86 -25.21 -28.61
N GLU A 413 11.78 -24.51 -28.93
CA GLU A 413 11.83 -23.16 -29.51
C GLU A 413 10.88 -22.20 -28.79
N LEU A 414 11.30 -20.95 -28.65
CA LEU A 414 10.41 -19.84 -28.33
C LEU A 414 9.70 -19.41 -29.62
N VAL A 415 8.37 -19.27 -29.54
CA VAL A 415 7.53 -18.85 -30.65
C VAL A 415 6.72 -17.65 -30.22
N GLY A 416 6.93 -16.53 -30.92
CA GLY A 416 6.10 -15.35 -30.75
C GLY A 416 4.77 -15.48 -31.49
N VAL A 417 3.69 -15.10 -30.82
CA VAL A 417 2.34 -15.04 -31.39
C VAL A 417 1.76 -13.68 -31.04
N ALA A 418 1.20 -12.99 -32.02
CA ALA A 418 0.52 -11.70 -31.83
C ALA A 418 -0.84 -11.72 -32.52
N SER A 419 -1.83 -11.05 -31.93
CA SER A 419 -3.15 -10.87 -32.54
C SER A 419 -3.07 -9.94 -33.76
N ASP A 420 -3.93 -10.14 -34.75
CA ASP A 420 -3.90 -9.32 -35.98
C ASP A 420 -4.09 -7.82 -35.69
N ALA A 421 -4.93 -7.51 -34.69
CA ALA A 421 -5.13 -6.14 -34.21
C ALA A 421 -3.84 -5.51 -33.63
N CYS A 422 -2.94 -6.30 -33.04
CA CYS A 422 -1.65 -5.82 -32.55
C CYS A 422 -0.69 -5.51 -33.73
N VAL A 423 -0.64 -6.40 -34.73
CA VAL A 423 0.28 -6.29 -35.88
C VAL A 423 -0.03 -5.09 -36.79
N GLN A 424 -1.28 -4.64 -36.84
CA GLN A 424 -1.70 -3.53 -37.70
C GLN A 424 -1.32 -2.14 -37.15
N ASN A 425 -1.26 -1.97 -35.83
CA ASN A 425 -1.07 -0.65 -35.19
C ASN A 425 0.41 -0.22 -35.05
N ILE A 426 1.38 -1.13 -35.08
CA ILE A 426 2.78 -0.87 -34.64
C ILE A 426 3.78 -0.95 -35.81
N ARG A 427 3.43 -0.44 -36.99
CA ARG A 427 4.25 -0.64 -38.21
C ARG A 427 5.34 0.42 -38.47
N ALA A 428 5.43 1.50 -37.69
CA ALA A 428 6.34 2.62 -38.00
C ALA A 428 7.48 2.84 -36.99
N GLN A 429 7.22 2.73 -35.68
CA GLN A 429 8.24 2.90 -34.64
C GLN A 429 7.88 2.05 -33.42
N LEU A 430 8.89 1.39 -32.83
CA LEU A 430 8.67 0.57 -31.63
C LEU A 430 8.53 1.45 -30.40
N PRO A 431 7.60 1.10 -29.50
CA PRO A 431 7.37 1.88 -28.31
C PRO A 431 8.55 1.81 -27.33
N SER A 432 8.93 2.95 -26.76
CA SER A 432 9.85 3.01 -25.62
C SER A 432 9.35 2.15 -24.45
N SER A 433 10.26 1.47 -23.75
CA SER A 433 9.92 0.47 -22.73
C SER A 433 10.52 0.75 -21.36
N GLN A 434 9.72 0.53 -20.32
CA GLN A 434 10.13 0.64 -18.91
C GLN A 434 9.74 -0.61 -18.12
N VAL A 435 10.58 -1.01 -17.18
CA VAL A 435 10.28 -2.10 -16.23
C VAL A 435 9.50 -1.53 -15.05
N LEU A 436 8.39 -2.16 -14.70
CA LEU A 436 7.57 -1.72 -13.57
C LEU A 436 8.15 -2.26 -12.24
N GLY A 437 8.17 -1.41 -11.21
CA GLY A 437 8.60 -1.79 -9.86
C GLY A 437 7.43 -2.33 -9.04
N GLY A 438 7.67 -3.33 -8.18
CA GLY A 438 6.69 -3.76 -7.17
C GLY A 438 6.24 -5.23 -7.22
N GLU A 439 6.70 -6.01 -8.20
CA GLU A 439 6.13 -7.34 -8.46
C GLU A 439 6.60 -8.47 -7.52
N GLN A 440 5.67 -9.40 -7.25
CA GLN A 440 5.84 -10.51 -6.31
C GLN A 440 6.20 -11.85 -6.98
N SER A 441 5.71 -12.16 -8.19
CA SER A 441 5.91 -13.45 -8.86
C SER A 441 6.46 -13.37 -10.30
N ASN A 442 6.30 -12.23 -10.97
CA ASN A 442 6.60 -12.05 -12.39
C ASN A 442 7.49 -10.83 -12.64
N SER A 443 7.80 -10.52 -13.90
CA SER A 443 8.43 -9.26 -14.30
C SER A 443 7.62 -8.59 -15.40
N SER A 444 7.16 -7.36 -15.15
CA SER A 444 6.27 -6.65 -16.06
C SER A 444 6.91 -5.40 -16.63
N MET A 445 6.55 -5.11 -17.87
CA MET A 445 7.14 -4.07 -18.68
C MET A 445 6.02 -3.30 -19.36
N LEU A 446 6.16 -1.98 -19.39
CA LEU A 446 5.22 -1.08 -20.05
C LEU A 446 5.88 -0.50 -21.29
N PHE A 447 5.17 -0.53 -22.41
CA PHE A 447 5.61 -0.01 -23.71
C PHE A 447 4.70 1.16 -24.11
N GLU A 448 5.25 2.39 -24.08
CA GLU A 448 4.56 3.68 -24.35
C GLU A 448 3.18 3.87 -23.71
N ASN A 449 2.94 3.23 -22.57
CA ASN A 449 1.62 3.18 -21.92
C ASN A 449 0.50 2.60 -22.81
N GLU A 450 0.84 1.91 -23.92
CA GLU A 450 -0.10 1.26 -24.82
C GLU A 450 -0.13 -0.25 -24.60
N PHE A 451 1.02 -0.86 -24.31
CA PHE A 451 1.12 -2.30 -24.05
C PHE A 451 1.73 -2.64 -22.70
N PHE A 452 1.18 -3.67 -22.08
CA PHE A 452 1.68 -4.27 -20.86
C PHE A 452 2.16 -5.69 -21.17
N LEU A 453 3.44 -5.96 -20.90
CA LEU A 453 4.07 -7.27 -21.11
C LEU A 453 4.42 -7.87 -19.76
N LYS A 454 3.86 -9.05 -19.46
CA LYS A 454 4.15 -9.86 -18.27
C LYS A 454 5.05 -11.04 -18.65
N LEU A 455 6.26 -11.11 -18.09
CA LEU A 455 7.18 -12.23 -18.21
C LEU A 455 7.04 -13.14 -16.99
N TYR A 456 6.64 -14.39 -17.23
CA TYR A 456 6.39 -15.36 -16.16
C TYR A 456 7.70 -15.93 -15.65
N ARG A 457 8.03 -15.70 -14.37
CA ARG A 457 9.31 -16.18 -13.81
C ARG A 457 9.27 -17.64 -13.47
N LYS A 458 8.15 -18.16 -12.97
CA LYS A 458 7.94 -19.59 -12.75
C LYS A 458 7.23 -20.17 -13.97
N LEU A 459 7.83 -21.18 -14.59
CA LEU A 459 7.28 -21.88 -15.74
C LEU A 459 6.60 -23.18 -15.27
N GLU A 460 5.39 -23.41 -15.76
CA GLU A 460 4.64 -24.64 -15.58
C GLU A 460 4.17 -25.15 -16.94
N ASP A 461 4.19 -26.47 -17.13
CA ASP A 461 3.77 -27.08 -18.40
C ASP A 461 2.25 -26.94 -18.58
N GLY A 462 1.85 -26.42 -19.74
CA GLY A 462 0.46 -26.17 -20.11
C GLY A 462 0.10 -24.68 -20.25
N VAL A 463 -1.13 -24.42 -20.67
CA VAL A 463 -1.62 -23.05 -20.90
C VAL A 463 -1.87 -22.34 -19.56
N ASN A 464 -1.19 -21.21 -19.36
CA ASN A 464 -1.37 -20.36 -18.19
C ASN A 464 -2.82 -19.77 -18.13
N PRO A 465 -3.53 -19.87 -16.98
CA PRO A 465 -4.87 -19.34 -16.79
C PRO A 465 -5.03 -17.88 -17.18
N ASP A 466 -4.03 -17.04 -16.90
CA ASP A 466 -4.06 -15.61 -17.19
C ASP A 466 -4.16 -15.36 -18.70
N VAL A 467 -3.41 -16.12 -19.49
CA VAL A 467 -3.49 -16.08 -20.96
C VAL A 467 -4.81 -16.65 -21.46
N GLU A 468 -5.19 -17.82 -20.97
CA GLU A 468 -6.39 -18.55 -21.42
C GLU A 468 -7.66 -17.73 -21.20
N VAL A 469 -7.83 -17.17 -20.00
CA VAL A 469 -9.01 -16.39 -19.61
C VAL A 469 -9.02 -15.02 -20.29
N THR A 470 -7.88 -14.30 -20.30
CA THR A 470 -7.81 -13.00 -20.96
C THR A 470 -8.07 -13.11 -22.46
N ARG A 471 -7.52 -14.12 -23.13
CA ARG A 471 -7.77 -14.37 -24.56
C ARG A 471 -9.26 -14.64 -24.81
N PHE A 472 -9.85 -15.58 -24.05
CA PHE A 472 -11.27 -15.92 -24.16
C PHE A 472 -12.20 -14.71 -23.98
N LEU A 473 -11.92 -13.88 -22.97
CA LEU A 473 -12.71 -12.67 -22.70
C LEU A 473 -12.53 -11.60 -23.79
N THR A 474 -11.31 -11.47 -24.32
CA THR A 474 -11.01 -10.54 -25.42
C THR A 474 -11.77 -10.93 -26.69
N GLU A 475 -11.75 -12.21 -27.05
CA GLU A 475 -12.44 -12.74 -28.24
C GLU A 475 -13.97 -12.61 -28.16
N ARG A 476 -14.53 -12.61 -26.94
CA ARG A 476 -15.95 -12.33 -26.67
C ARG A 476 -16.28 -10.85 -26.49
N GLY A 477 -15.30 -9.97 -26.64
CA GLY A 477 -15.50 -8.52 -26.54
C GLY A 477 -15.86 -8.03 -25.13
N PHE A 478 -15.45 -8.74 -24.07
CA PHE A 478 -15.65 -8.26 -22.70
C PHE A 478 -14.73 -7.04 -22.43
N PRO A 479 -15.29 -5.84 -22.16
CA PRO A 479 -14.51 -4.60 -22.19
C PRO A 479 -13.77 -4.28 -20.88
N HIS A 480 -14.02 -5.04 -19.80
CA HIS A 480 -13.52 -4.74 -18.46
C HIS A 480 -12.29 -5.57 -18.06
N VAL A 481 -11.50 -5.99 -19.05
CA VAL A 481 -10.19 -6.63 -18.88
C VAL A 481 -9.19 -6.03 -19.87
N PRO A 482 -7.87 -6.06 -19.58
CA PRO A 482 -6.85 -5.75 -20.57
C PRO A 482 -6.99 -6.67 -21.79
N SER A 483 -7.12 -6.10 -22.99
CA SER A 483 -7.28 -6.94 -24.19
C SER A 483 -5.99 -7.70 -24.50
N PHE A 484 -6.11 -9.00 -24.77
CA PHE A 484 -5.02 -9.87 -25.21
C PHE A 484 -4.41 -9.39 -26.54
N ARG A 485 -3.08 -9.26 -26.59
CA ARG A 485 -2.33 -8.80 -27.78
C ARG A 485 -1.31 -9.80 -28.30
N GLY A 486 -0.80 -10.67 -27.44
CA GLY A 486 0.18 -11.66 -27.85
C GLY A 486 0.71 -12.52 -26.71
N VAL A 487 1.53 -13.50 -27.08
CA VAL A 487 2.16 -14.43 -26.16
C VAL A 487 3.51 -14.87 -26.74
N ILE A 488 4.46 -15.20 -25.87
CA ILE A 488 5.62 -16.01 -26.24
C ILE A 488 5.44 -17.37 -25.59
N GLU A 489 5.44 -18.40 -26.41
CA GLU A 489 5.33 -19.79 -25.97
C GLU A 489 6.65 -20.51 -26.17
N TYR A 490 7.05 -21.31 -25.20
CA TYR A 490 8.08 -22.31 -25.38
C TYR A 490 7.46 -23.64 -25.82
N ARG A 491 7.84 -24.11 -26.99
CA ARG A 491 7.32 -25.33 -27.61
C ARG A 491 8.42 -26.39 -27.67
N ARG A 492 8.10 -27.57 -27.13
CA ARG A 492 8.92 -28.78 -27.22
C ARG A 492 8.15 -29.83 -28.01
N GLY A 493 8.84 -30.68 -28.76
CA GLY A 493 8.18 -31.75 -29.52
C GLY A 493 7.28 -32.61 -28.63
N LYS A 494 6.08 -32.98 -29.11
CA LYS A 494 5.04 -33.78 -28.41
C LYS A 494 4.59 -33.28 -27.01
N ALA A 495 5.10 -32.17 -26.48
CA ALA A 495 4.70 -31.61 -25.19
C ALA A 495 3.73 -30.43 -25.37
N GLU A 496 2.95 -30.12 -24.33
CA GLU A 496 2.12 -28.91 -24.34
C GLU A 496 2.99 -27.64 -24.34
N PRO A 497 2.57 -26.57 -25.04
CA PRO A 497 3.27 -25.29 -25.00
C PRO A 497 3.28 -24.70 -23.58
N THR A 498 4.43 -24.17 -23.18
CA THR A 498 4.60 -23.44 -21.92
C THR A 498 4.59 -21.94 -22.21
N VAL A 499 3.74 -21.17 -21.53
CA VAL A 499 3.72 -19.71 -21.72
C VAL A 499 4.91 -19.07 -20.99
N VAL A 500 5.68 -18.23 -21.69
CA VAL A 500 6.82 -17.48 -21.14
C VAL A 500 6.49 -16.00 -20.96
N CYS A 501 5.79 -15.38 -21.92
CA CYS A 501 5.37 -13.98 -21.83
C CYS A 501 3.92 -13.82 -22.27
N LEU A 502 3.20 -12.87 -21.67
CA LEU A 502 1.87 -12.41 -22.07
C LEU A 502 1.94 -10.93 -22.43
N LEU A 503 1.42 -10.55 -23.59
CA LEU A 503 1.25 -9.17 -24.02
C LEU A 503 -0.23 -8.79 -24.01
N GLN A 504 -0.57 -7.71 -23.33
CA GLN A 504 -1.92 -7.15 -23.21
C GLN A 504 -1.90 -5.65 -23.51
N SER A 505 -3.07 -5.06 -23.67
CA SER A 505 -3.22 -3.60 -23.71
C SER A 505 -2.94 -3.03 -22.32
N ALA A 506 -2.21 -1.92 -22.25
CA ALA A 506 -2.04 -1.18 -21.02
C ALA A 506 -3.34 -0.46 -20.64
N VAL A 507 -3.60 -0.37 -19.33
CA VAL A 507 -4.78 0.30 -18.80
C VAL A 507 -4.34 1.60 -18.15
N ALA A 508 -4.79 2.74 -18.71
CA ALA A 508 -4.67 4.02 -18.03
C ALA A 508 -5.63 4.03 -16.83
N SER A 509 -5.07 4.08 -15.62
CA SER A 509 -5.84 4.11 -14.37
C SER A 509 -5.50 5.35 -13.56
N GLU A 510 -6.50 5.86 -12.84
CA GLU A 510 -6.24 6.92 -11.86
C GLU A 510 -5.61 6.32 -10.60
N ARG A 511 -6.11 5.15 -10.19
CA ARG A 511 -5.76 4.48 -8.93
C ARG A 511 -5.99 2.98 -8.99
N ASP A 512 -5.24 2.23 -8.19
CA ASP A 512 -5.59 0.85 -7.86
C ASP A 512 -6.80 0.79 -6.91
N GLY A 513 -7.55 -0.31 -6.96
CA GLY A 513 -8.77 -0.49 -6.19
C GLY A 513 -8.54 -0.49 -4.68
N TRP A 514 -7.38 -0.98 -4.23
CA TRP A 514 -7.02 -1.05 -2.82
C TRP A 514 -6.79 0.35 -2.24
N ALA A 515 -5.96 1.18 -2.88
CA ALA A 515 -5.70 2.56 -2.48
C ALA A 515 -6.96 3.42 -2.53
N LEU A 516 -7.78 3.28 -3.58
CA LEU A 516 -9.08 3.93 -3.68
C LEU A 516 -9.99 3.60 -2.48
N THR A 517 -9.97 2.34 -2.05
CA THR A 517 -10.75 1.87 -0.90
C THR A 517 -10.24 2.43 0.42
N LEU A 518 -8.92 2.36 0.66
CA LEU A 518 -8.30 2.87 1.88
C LEU A 518 -8.60 4.35 2.12
N ASP A 519 -8.56 5.17 1.07
CA ASP A 519 -8.89 6.60 1.17
C ASP A 519 -10.36 6.86 1.46
N SER A 520 -11.24 5.96 1.01
CA SER A 520 -12.66 6.02 1.35
C SER A 520 -12.89 5.68 2.82
N VAL A 521 -12.28 4.59 3.31
CA VAL A 521 -12.35 4.17 4.71
C VAL A 521 -11.76 5.24 5.64
N GLY A 522 -10.63 5.85 5.27
CA GLY A 522 -10.03 6.95 6.04
C GLY A 522 -11.00 8.11 6.26
N ARG A 523 -11.66 8.58 5.18
CA ARG A 523 -12.68 9.64 5.26
C ARG A 523 -13.93 9.22 6.03
N TYR A 524 -14.29 7.94 6.02
CA TYR A 524 -15.35 7.40 6.85
C TYR A 524 -14.98 7.50 8.34
N TYR A 525 -13.76 7.09 8.72
CA TYR A 525 -13.30 7.22 10.10
C TYR A 525 -13.21 8.67 10.57
N GLU A 526 -12.77 9.61 9.72
CA GLU A 526 -12.78 11.04 10.07
C GLU A 526 -14.20 11.55 10.42
N ARG A 527 -15.22 11.13 9.66
CA ARG A 527 -16.62 11.50 9.93
C ARG A 527 -17.16 10.84 11.20
N VAL A 528 -16.88 9.55 11.40
CA VAL A 528 -17.24 8.81 12.62
C VAL A 528 -16.62 9.46 13.86
N LEU A 529 -15.34 9.83 13.78
CA LEU A 529 -14.64 10.51 14.86
C LEU A 529 -15.16 11.92 15.14
N GLY A 530 -15.55 12.66 14.09
CA GLY A 530 -16.22 13.96 14.24
C GLY A 530 -17.52 13.86 15.06
N ARG A 531 -18.23 12.72 14.99
CA ARG A 531 -19.47 12.48 15.74
C ARG A 531 -19.29 11.53 16.93
N LYS A 532 -18.06 11.36 17.42
CA LYS A 532 -17.72 10.38 18.48
C LYS A 532 -18.63 10.51 19.71
N ALA A 533 -18.92 11.73 20.16
CA ALA A 533 -19.77 11.98 21.33
C ALA A 533 -21.21 11.45 21.15
N ASP A 534 -21.81 11.71 19.99
CA ASP A 534 -23.18 11.27 19.66
C ASP A 534 -23.25 9.74 19.47
N LEU A 535 -22.14 9.18 19.00
CA LEU A 535 -22.04 7.79 18.59
C LEU A 535 -21.56 6.86 19.71
N GLN A 536 -20.93 7.36 20.78
CA GLN A 536 -20.25 6.55 21.80
C GLN A 536 -21.14 5.44 22.38
N ASN A 537 -22.41 5.77 22.62
CA ASN A 537 -23.42 4.85 23.18
C ASN A 537 -24.26 4.12 22.12
N GLN A 538 -24.03 4.39 20.83
CA GLN A 538 -24.74 3.72 19.75
C GLN A 538 -23.97 2.46 19.33
N THR A 539 -24.69 1.34 19.29
CA THR A 539 -24.20 0.06 18.76
C THR A 539 -24.60 -0.13 17.29
N THR A 540 -25.77 0.36 16.91
CA THR A 540 -26.27 0.34 15.52
C THR A 540 -26.87 1.72 15.20
N PRO A 541 -26.22 2.55 14.37
CA PRO A 541 -26.80 3.82 13.95
C PRO A 541 -28.02 3.60 13.03
N PRO A 542 -28.96 4.55 12.95
CA PRO A 542 -30.00 4.54 11.93
C PRO A 542 -29.40 4.48 10.51
N GLY A 543 -30.07 3.81 9.57
CA GLY A 543 -29.55 3.61 8.21
C GLY A 543 -29.11 4.90 7.50
N ALA A 544 -29.93 5.95 7.59
CA ALA A 544 -29.61 7.27 7.01
C ALA A 544 -28.32 7.88 7.58
N LEU A 545 -28.05 7.67 8.88
CA LEU A 545 -26.81 8.14 9.51
C LEU A 545 -25.61 7.31 9.04
N LEU A 546 -25.77 6.00 8.87
CA LEU A 546 -24.71 5.15 8.34
C LEU A 546 -24.35 5.54 6.89
N ASP A 547 -25.36 5.83 6.06
CA ASP A 547 -25.14 6.26 4.67
C ASP A 547 -24.42 7.63 4.61
N GLU A 548 -24.78 8.56 5.49
CA GLU A 548 -24.09 9.84 5.67
C GLU A 548 -22.61 9.64 6.07
N LEU A 549 -22.37 8.75 7.04
CA LEU A 549 -21.03 8.44 7.55
C LEU A 549 -20.16 7.77 6.47
N VAL A 550 -20.68 6.78 5.74
CA VAL A 550 -19.96 6.08 4.67
C VAL A 550 -19.70 7.03 3.50
N GLY A 551 -20.67 7.86 3.15
CA GLY A 551 -20.60 8.85 2.07
C GLY A 551 -20.94 8.26 0.71
N GLY A 552 -21.97 8.81 0.06
CA GLY A 552 -22.65 8.19 -1.08
C GLY A 552 -21.79 7.88 -2.32
N VAL A 553 -20.63 8.50 -2.49
CA VAL A 553 -19.80 8.30 -3.71
C VAL A 553 -19.17 6.90 -3.77
N TYR A 554 -18.65 6.39 -2.66
CA TYR A 554 -17.96 5.10 -2.66
C TYR A 554 -18.89 3.87 -2.73
N PRO A 555 -20.06 3.84 -2.07
CA PRO A 555 -21.08 2.81 -2.28
C PRO A 555 -21.42 2.61 -3.76
N GLU A 556 -21.56 3.68 -4.55
CA GLU A 556 -21.78 3.56 -6.00
C GLU A 556 -20.62 2.88 -6.73
N LYS A 557 -19.37 3.07 -6.27
CA LYS A 557 -18.21 2.34 -6.80
C LYS A 557 -18.24 0.87 -6.40
N ALA A 558 -18.61 0.55 -5.15
CA ALA A 558 -18.77 -0.83 -4.71
C ALA A 558 -19.89 -1.55 -5.48
N LYS A 559 -20.99 -0.84 -5.75
CA LYS A 559 -22.09 -1.30 -6.61
C LYS A 559 -21.61 -1.56 -8.03
N LEU A 560 -20.89 -0.63 -8.64
CA LEU A 560 -20.30 -0.82 -9.98
C LEU A 560 -19.35 -2.02 -10.01
N LEU A 561 -18.51 -2.19 -8.99
CA LEU A 561 -17.62 -3.34 -8.89
C LEU A 561 -18.40 -4.67 -8.80
N GLY A 562 -19.51 -4.69 -8.06
CA GLY A 562 -20.43 -5.84 -8.00
C GLY A 562 -21.02 -6.17 -9.37
N GLN A 563 -21.44 -5.13 -10.11
CA GLN A 563 -21.94 -5.27 -11.48
C GLN A 563 -20.87 -5.85 -12.41
N ARG A 564 -19.66 -5.28 -12.43
CA ARG A 564 -18.56 -5.76 -13.29
C ARG A 564 -18.14 -7.19 -12.97
N THR A 565 -18.19 -7.57 -11.70
CA THR A 565 -17.94 -8.96 -11.26
C THR A 565 -19.03 -9.91 -11.78
N GLY A 566 -20.30 -9.50 -11.73
CA GLY A 566 -21.42 -10.29 -12.27
C GLY A 566 -21.35 -10.46 -13.78
N GLU A 567 -21.02 -9.39 -14.51
CA GLU A 567 -20.83 -9.42 -15.97
C GLU A 567 -19.64 -10.31 -16.38
N LEU A 568 -18.53 -10.25 -15.63
CA LEU A 568 -17.38 -11.14 -15.82
C LEU A 568 -17.81 -12.61 -15.70
N HIS A 569 -18.48 -12.98 -14.61
CA HIS A 569 -18.90 -14.37 -14.41
C HIS A 569 -19.92 -14.83 -15.45
N ARG A 570 -20.80 -13.95 -15.92
CA ARG A 570 -21.66 -14.26 -17.08
C ARG A 570 -20.82 -14.55 -18.31
N ALA A 571 -19.87 -13.69 -18.66
CA ALA A 571 -19.01 -13.90 -19.82
C ALA A 571 -18.26 -15.24 -19.75
N LEU A 572 -17.76 -15.61 -18.57
CA LEU A 572 -17.07 -16.89 -18.34
C LEU A 572 -18.01 -18.11 -18.35
N ALA A 573 -19.30 -17.93 -18.10
CA ALA A 573 -20.30 -18.99 -18.13
C ALA A 573 -20.85 -19.27 -19.54
N PHE A 574 -20.77 -18.32 -20.46
CA PHE A 574 -21.31 -18.43 -21.82
C PHE A 574 -20.39 -19.18 -22.82
N GLY A 575 -19.40 -19.93 -22.34
CA GLY A 575 -18.46 -20.71 -23.15
C GLY A 575 -18.91 -22.14 -23.48
N ALA A 576 -20.18 -22.38 -23.82
CA ALA A 576 -20.71 -23.73 -24.02
C ALA A 576 -19.97 -24.54 -25.11
N ASP A 577 -19.50 -23.86 -26.17
CA ASP A 577 -18.80 -24.48 -27.29
C ASP A 577 -17.33 -24.80 -27.00
N GLU A 578 -16.77 -24.23 -25.92
CA GLU A 578 -15.38 -24.43 -25.52
C GLU A 578 -15.31 -25.23 -24.22
N ARG A 579 -14.85 -26.49 -24.29
CA ARG A 579 -14.80 -27.41 -23.14
C ARG A 579 -14.15 -26.83 -21.88
N ALA A 580 -13.14 -25.97 -22.03
CA ALA A 580 -12.43 -25.31 -20.91
C ALA A 580 -13.30 -24.31 -20.14
N PHE A 581 -14.35 -23.76 -20.77
CA PHE A 581 -15.24 -22.74 -20.21
C PHE A 581 -16.69 -23.23 -20.07
N ALA A 582 -17.06 -24.32 -20.72
CA ALA A 582 -18.37 -24.95 -20.59
C ALA A 582 -18.72 -25.21 -19.12
N PRO A 583 -19.83 -24.66 -18.59
CA PRO A 583 -20.25 -24.85 -17.21
C PRO A 583 -20.40 -26.32 -16.83
N GLU A 584 -20.01 -26.67 -15.60
CA GLU A 584 -20.09 -28.04 -15.09
C GLU A 584 -21.06 -28.12 -13.91
N PRO A 585 -21.84 -29.21 -13.74
CA PRO A 585 -22.74 -29.33 -12.60
C PRO A 585 -21.98 -29.34 -11.27
N PHE A 586 -22.44 -28.58 -10.28
CA PHE A 586 -21.92 -28.66 -8.91
C PHE A 586 -22.57 -29.81 -8.11
N ASN A 587 -22.38 -31.03 -8.63
CA ASN A 587 -23.00 -32.24 -8.08
C ASN A 587 -22.42 -32.68 -6.73
N ALA A 588 -22.99 -33.73 -6.14
CA ALA A 588 -22.58 -34.25 -4.83
C ALA A 588 -21.10 -34.66 -4.74
N LEU A 589 -20.48 -35.13 -5.83
CA LEU A 589 -19.05 -35.45 -5.84
C LEU A 589 -18.20 -34.17 -5.80
N ALA A 590 -18.61 -33.14 -6.55
CA ALA A 590 -17.94 -31.84 -6.53
C ALA A 590 -18.08 -31.17 -5.15
N GLN A 591 -19.25 -31.21 -4.52
CA GLN A 591 -19.48 -30.70 -3.16
C GLN A 591 -18.59 -31.43 -2.14
N ARG A 592 -18.52 -32.77 -2.20
CA ARG A 592 -17.61 -33.57 -1.35
C ARG A 592 -16.15 -33.19 -1.55
N SER A 593 -15.71 -33.01 -2.80
CA SER A 593 -14.34 -32.60 -3.11
C SER A 593 -14.01 -31.23 -2.51
N VAL A 594 -14.92 -30.26 -2.62
CA VAL A 594 -14.75 -28.94 -2.01
C VAL A 594 -14.65 -29.04 -0.48
N TYR A 595 -15.56 -29.75 0.17
CA TYR A 595 -15.53 -29.94 1.62
C TYR A 595 -14.23 -30.60 2.11
N GLN A 596 -13.74 -31.64 1.42
CA GLN A 596 -12.45 -32.25 1.79
C GLN A 596 -11.28 -31.29 1.62
N SER A 597 -11.31 -30.43 0.60
CA SER A 597 -10.30 -29.39 0.42
C SER A 597 -10.33 -28.37 1.55
N MET A 598 -11.51 -27.89 1.94
CA MET A 598 -11.72 -26.95 3.05
C MET A 598 -11.20 -27.53 4.36
N ARG A 599 -11.61 -28.76 4.71
CA ARG A 599 -11.13 -29.50 5.88
C ARG A 599 -9.60 -29.68 5.90
N ALA A 600 -8.99 -29.96 4.75
CA ALA A 600 -7.54 -30.08 4.65
C ALA A 600 -6.83 -28.72 4.82
N SER A 601 -7.43 -27.64 4.30
CA SER A 601 -6.95 -26.27 4.49
C SER A 601 -7.00 -25.87 5.96
N LEU A 602 -8.15 -26.10 6.62
CA LEU A 602 -8.38 -25.83 8.03
C LEU A 602 -7.35 -26.50 8.91
N ARG A 603 -7.16 -27.81 8.76
CA ARG A 603 -6.16 -28.56 9.54
C ARG A 603 -4.76 -27.97 9.40
N ARG A 604 -4.31 -27.68 8.17
CA ARG A 604 -2.98 -27.10 7.94
C ARG A 604 -2.84 -25.72 8.59
N ALA A 605 -3.83 -24.85 8.42
CA ALA A 605 -3.82 -23.52 8.99
C ALA A 605 -3.85 -23.54 10.52
N PHE A 606 -4.66 -24.42 11.12
CA PHE A 606 -4.82 -24.53 12.58
C PHE A 606 -3.60 -25.16 13.23
N THR A 607 -3.00 -26.21 12.63
CA THR A 607 -1.72 -26.76 13.10
C THR A 607 -0.61 -25.69 13.05
N LEU A 608 -0.59 -24.86 12.00
CA LEU A 608 0.39 -23.76 11.91
C LEU A 608 0.11 -22.67 12.97
N LEU A 609 -1.14 -22.29 13.15
CA LEU A 609 -1.56 -21.30 14.15
C LEU A 609 -1.23 -21.76 15.57
N GLU A 610 -1.50 -23.03 15.91
CA GLU A 610 -1.15 -23.62 17.20
C GLU A 610 0.37 -23.59 17.44
N LYS A 611 1.16 -24.00 16.44
CA LYS A 611 2.62 -23.95 16.50
C LYS A 611 3.16 -22.53 16.66
N LYS A 612 2.50 -21.55 16.04
CA LYS A 612 2.91 -20.13 16.02
C LYS A 612 2.25 -19.28 17.10
N LEU A 613 1.36 -19.84 17.91
CA LEU A 613 0.66 -19.14 18.98
C LEU A 613 1.59 -18.41 19.96
N PRO A 614 2.75 -18.97 20.37
CA PRO A 614 3.70 -18.27 21.23
C PRO A 614 4.34 -17.03 20.58
N ASP A 615 4.47 -17.04 19.25
CA ASP A 615 5.08 -15.96 18.46
C ASP A 615 4.13 -14.76 18.27
N LEU A 616 2.83 -14.90 18.60
CA LEU A 616 1.83 -13.85 18.43
C LEU A 616 1.89 -12.80 19.56
N PRO A 617 1.53 -11.53 19.29
CA PRO A 617 1.35 -10.51 20.32
C PRO A 617 0.36 -10.94 21.39
N GLU A 618 0.68 -10.66 22.66
CA GLU A 618 -0.10 -11.11 23.82
C GLU A 618 -1.59 -10.73 23.74
N ALA A 619 -1.87 -9.52 23.25
CA ALA A 619 -3.23 -9.01 23.05
C ALA A 619 -4.12 -9.87 22.14
N PHE A 620 -3.53 -10.66 21.23
CA PHE A 620 -4.27 -11.46 20.25
C PHE A 620 -4.29 -12.96 20.56
N ARG A 621 -3.49 -13.43 21.54
CA ARG A 621 -3.38 -14.86 21.86
C ARG A 621 -4.69 -15.47 22.31
N GLU A 622 -5.48 -14.75 23.10
CA GLU A 622 -6.79 -15.23 23.56
C GLU A 622 -7.81 -15.32 22.41
N GLU A 623 -7.82 -14.36 21.50
CA GLU A 623 -8.68 -14.44 20.30
C GLU A 623 -8.28 -15.61 19.39
N ALA A 624 -6.98 -15.85 19.22
CA ALA A 624 -6.48 -16.99 18.47
C ALA A 624 -6.87 -18.34 19.10
N LYS A 625 -6.77 -18.47 20.43
CA LYS A 625 -7.24 -19.67 21.17
C LYS A 625 -8.74 -19.91 21.01
N GLN A 626 -9.55 -18.85 21.06
CA GLN A 626 -10.99 -18.95 20.81
C GLN A 626 -11.28 -19.53 19.42
N VAL A 627 -10.59 -19.04 18.39
CA VAL A 627 -10.74 -19.57 17.02
C VAL A 627 -10.25 -21.01 16.91
N LEU A 628 -9.12 -21.36 17.54
CA LEU A 628 -8.65 -22.75 17.59
C LEU A 628 -9.70 -23.67 18.24
N SER A 629 -10.35 -23.22 19.32
CA SER A 629 -11.42 -24.00 19.98
C SER A 629 -12.70 -24.15 19.13
N ALA A 630 -12.88 -23.29 18.13
CA ALA A 630 -14.03 -23.31 17.23
C ALA A 630 -13.83 -24.23 16.00
N GLU A 631 -12.74 -25.01 15.91
CA GLU A 631 -12.46 -25.89 14.75
C GLU A 631 -13.65 -26.78 14.38
N ASN A 632 -14.29 -27.42 15.37
CA ASN A 632 -15.43 -28.29 15.15
C ASN A 632 -16.67 -27.53 14.64
N GLN A 633 -16.86 -26.29 15.09
CA GLN A 633 -17.96 -25.44 14.62
C GLN A 633 -17.73 -25.02 13.17
N ILE A 634 -16.50 -24.62 12.81
CA ILE A 634 -16.13 -24.26 11.43
C ILE A 634 -16.36 -25.46 10.50
N LEU A 635 -15.93 -26.66 10.90
CA LEU A 635 -16.17 -27.89 10.14
C LEU A 635 -17.65 -28.21 10.00
N ALA A 636 -18.47 -27.93 11.02
CA ALA A 636 -19.92 -28.14 10.94
C ALA A 636 -20.56 -27.20 9.92
N GLU A 637 -20.19 -25.91 9.92
CA GLU A 637 -20.68 -24.94 8.93
C GLU A 637 -20.24 -25.29 7.50
N GLU A 638 -18.95 -25.61 7.30
CA GLU A 638 -18.44 -26.03 5.98
C GLU A 638 -19.10 -27.34 5.50
N LYS A 639 -19.50 -28.23 6.42
CA LYS A 639 -20.17 -29.49 6.07
C LYS A 639 -21.58 -29.27 5.53
N ARG A 640 -22.26 -28.17 5.88
CA ARG A 640 -23.62 -27.86 5.40
C ARG A 640 -23.74 -27.84 3.87
N ILE A 641 -22.63 -27.60 3.16
CA ILE A 641 -22.59 -27.69 1.69
C ILE A 641 -22.94 -29.09 1.16
N LEU A 642 -22.85 -30.13 1.99
CA LEU A 642 -23.17 -31.52 1.64
C LEU A 642 -24.65 -31.87 1.90
N ASP A 643 -25.32 -31.10 2.74
CA ASP A 643 -26.68 -31.42 3.20
C ASP A 643 -27.73 -31.10 2.13
N ARG A 644 -27.39 -30.23 1.17
CA ARG A 644 -28.28 -29.79 0.08
C ARG A 644 -27.59 -29.92 -1.26
N ARG A 645 -28.30 -30.38 -2.29
CA ARG A 645 -27.78 -30.40 -3.67
C ARG A 645 -27.99 -29.02 -4.28
N SER A 646 -26.90 -28.28 -4.49
CA SER A 646 -26.98 -27.01 -5.21
C SER A 646 -27.35 -27.27 -6.68
N GLY A 647 -28.34 -26.56 -7.19
CA GLY A 647 -28.66 -26.52 -8.63
C GLY A 647 -27.66 -25.71 -9.45
N ALA A 648 -26.65 -25.09 -8.82
CA ALA A 648 -25.70 -24.22 -9.49
C ALA A 648 -24.62 -24.97 -10.28
N ALA A 649 -24.12 -24.35 -11.33
CA ALA A 649 -22.97 -24.80 -12.10
C ALA A 649 -21.65 -24.19 -11.57
N LYS A 650 -20.57 -24.94 -11.71
CA LYS A 650 -19.19 -24.44 -11.62
C LYS A 650 -18.79 -23.86 -12.96
N ILE A 651 -18.10 -22.72 -12.93
CA ILE A 651 -17.59 -22.02 -14.11
C ILE A 651 -16.10 -21.74 -13.95
N ARG A 652 -15.46 -21.26 -15.02
CA ARG A 652 -14.16 -20.59 -14.86
C ARG A 652 -14.36 -19.31 -14.06
N ILE A 653 -13.42 -19.04 -13.17
CA ILE A 653 -13.42 -17.90 -12.26
C ILE A 653 -12.03 -17.25 -12.28
N HIS A 654 -11.89 -16.09 -11.65
CA HIS A 654 -10.59 -15.46 -11.45
C HIS A 654 -9.71 -16.23 -10.46
N GLY A 655 -10.29 -16.75 -9.37
CA GLY A 655 -9.63 -17.67 -8.46
C GLY A 655 -8.73 -17.04 -7.39
N ASP A 656 -8.41 -15.74 -7.50
CA ASP A 656 -7.72 -14.93 -6.48
C ASP A 656 -8.19 -13.46 -6.53
N TYR A 657 -9.50 -13.28 -6.51
CA TYR A 657 -10.12 -11.98 -6.73
C TYR A 657 -10.13 -11.12 -5.44
N HIS A 658 -9.54 -9.92 -5.50
CA HIS A 658 -9.51 -8.95 -4.41
C HIS A 658 -9.29 -7.52 -4.96
N LEU A 659 -9.38 -6.49 -4.10
CA LEU A 659 -9.25 -5.07 -4.49
C LEU A 659 -7.91 -4.69 -5.13
N GLY A 660 -6.88 -5.53 -4.96
CA GLY A 660 -5.57 -5.34 -5.59
C GLY A 660 -5.54 -5.79 -7.06
N GLN A 661 -6.52 -6.59 -7.48
CA GLN A 661 -6.66 -7.11 -8.85
C GLN A 661 -7.64 -6.28 -9.70
N VAL A 662 -7.99 -5.09 -9.23
CA VAL A 662 -8.85 -4.17 -9.97
C VAL A 662 -8.24 -2.78 -10.05
N LEU A 663 -8.33 -2.17 -11.23
CA LEU A 663 -7.94 -0.79 -11.46
C LEU A 663 -9.18 0.07 -11.67
N TYR A 664 -9.15 1.29 -11.11
CA TYR A 664 -10.18 2.29 -11.36
C TYR A 664 -9.71 3.33 -12.37
N THR A 665 -10.46 3.46 -13.47
CA THR A 665 -10.14 4.33 -14.62
C THR A 665 -10.66 5.77 -14.48
N GLY A 666 -11.19 6.14 -13.31
CA GLY A 666 -11.93 7.39 -13.10
C GLY A 666 -13.43 7.28 -13.35
N LYS A 667 -13.84 6.31 -14.18
CA LYS A 667 -15.26 6.04 -14.50
C LYS A 667 -15.68 4.58 -14.29
N ASP A 668 -14.76 3.63 -14.47
CA ASP A 668 -15.08 2.20 -14.46
C ASP A 668 -13.95 1.35 -13.87
N PHE A 669 -14.24 0.08 -13.58
CA PHE A 669 -13.29 -0.91 -13.12
C PHE A 669 -12.79 -1.80 -14.26
N VAL A 670 -11.50 -2.12 -14.22
CA VAL A 670 -10.85 -3.10 -15.07
C VAL A 670 -10.24 -4.18 -14.19
N ILE A 671 -10.54 -5.44 -14.49
CA ILE A 671 -10.12 -6.62 -13.74
C ILE A 671 -8.83 -7.17 -14.36
N LEU A 672 -7.84 -7.47 -13.51
CA LEU A 672 -6.50 -7.89 -13.88
C LEU A 672 -6.20 -9.31 -13.39
N ASP A 673 -5.10 -9.89 -13.88
CA ASP A 673 -4.39 -11.02 -13.27
C ASP A 673 -5.23 -12.29 -13.00
N PHE A 674 -5.62 -12.99 -14.07
CA PHE A 674 -6.39 -14.24 -13.99
C PHE A 674 -5.52 -15.47 -13.70
N GLU A 675 -4.35 -15.28 -13.10
CA GLU A 675 -3.39 -16.35 -12.79
C GLU A 675 -3.94 -17.32 -11.74
N GLY A 676 -4.86 -16.86 -10.87
CA GLY A 676 -5.35 -17.57 -9.70
C GLY A 676 -4.30 -17.65 -8.58
N GLU A 677 -4.62 -18.33 -7.48
CA GLU A 677 -3.74 -18.37 -6.29
C GLU A 677 -2.35 -18.98 -6.61
N PRO A 678 -1.24 -18.20 -6.56
CA PRO A 678 0.08 -18.65 -7.04
C PRO A 678 0.66 -19.85 -6.29
N ALA A 679 0.18 -20.12 -5.07
CA ALA A 679 0.60 -21.26 -4.27
C ALA A 679 0.02 -22.61 -4.76
N ARG A 680 -0.98 -22.60 -5.65
CA ARG A 680 -1.62 -23.81 -6.19
C ARG A 680 -0.97 -24.23 -7.52
N ALA A 681 -0.91 -25.53 -7.75
CA ALA A 681 -0.44 -26.08 -9.03
C ALA A 681 -1.34 -25.64 -10.20
N LEU A 682 -0.76 -25.48 -11.39
CA LEU A 682 -1.48 -25.06 -12.61
C LEU A 682 -2.80 -25.80 -12.83
N GLY A 683 -2.79 -27.13 -12.70
CA GLY A 683 -3.99 -27.97 -12.88
C GLY A 683 -5.13 -27.60 -11.93
N GLU A 684 -4.81 -27.19 -10.69
CA GLU A 684 -5.82 -26.74 -9.72
C GLU A 684 -6.35 -25.33 -10.03
N ARG A 685 -5.48 -24.43 -10.52
CA ARG A 685 -5.84 -23.05 -10.91
C ARG A 685 -6.78 -23.01 -12.11
N LYS A 686 -6.73 -24.02 -12.97
CA LYS A 686 -7.64 -24.18 -14.13
C LYS A 686 -9.00 -24.80 -13.80
N LEU A 687 -9.19 -25.35 -12.60
CA LEU A 687 -10.45 -26.02 -12.25
C LEU A 687 -11.61 -25.03 -12.23
N LYS A 688 -12.75 -25.45 -12.81
CA LYS A 688 -14.01 -24.71 -12.66
C LYS A 688 -14.49 -24.80 -11.21
N ARG A 689 -14.90 -23.67 -10.65
CA ARG A 689 -15.33 -23.52 -9.24
C ARG A 689 -16.65 -22.75 -9.18
N SER A 690 -17.22 -22.67 -7.98
CA SER A 690 -18.34 -21.76 -7.73
C SER A 690 -17.87 -20.31 -7.89
N ALA A 691 -18.68 -19.50 -8.58
CA ALA A 691 -18.48 -18.07 -8.71
C ALA A 691 -18.47 -17.35 -7.35
N LEU A 692 -19.14 -17.93 -6.34
CA LEU A 692 -19.18 -17.38 -4.97
C LEU A 692 -17.81 -17.36 -4.29
N ARG A 693 -16.82 -18.11 -4.80
CA ARG A 693 -15.44 -18.03 -4.31
C ARG A 693 -14.81 -16.67 -4.58
N ASP A 694 -15.00 -16.11 -5.76
CA ASP A 694 -14.49 -14.77 -6.10
C ASP A 694 -15.26 -13.68 -5.35
N VAL A 695 -16.58 -13.86 -5.20
CA VAL A 695 -17.43 -12.97 -4.39
C VAL A 695 -16.95 -12.93 -2.93
N ALA A 696 -16.69 -14.10 -2.34
CA ALA A 696 -16.12 -14.20 -0.99
C ALA A 696 -14.74 -13.52 -0.91
N GLY A 697 -13.86 -13.73 -1.90
CA GLY A 697 -12.56 -13.07 -1.98
C GLY A 697 -12.65 -11.53 -1.94
N MET A 698 -13.56 -10.95 -2.71
CA MET A 698 -13.77 -9.50 -2.72
C MET A 698 -14.36 -8.99 -1.39
N MET A 699 -15.34 -9.69 -0.81
CA MET A 699 -15.90 -9.34 0.49
C MET A 699 -14.83 -9.37 1.59
N ARG A 700 -13.99 -10.41 1.64
CA ARG A 700 -12.83 -10.48 2.54
C ARG A 700 -11.88 -9.30 2.32
N SER A 701 -11.66 -8.91 1.06
CA SER A 701 -10.83 -7.74 0.71
C SER A 701 -11.36 -6.42 1.29
N PHE A 702 -12.68 -6.21 1.30
CA PHE A 702 -13.28 -5.05 2.00
C PHE A 702 -13.01 -5.07 3.50
N GLN A 703 -13.08 -6.24 4.15
CA GLN A 703 -12.73 -6.34 5.57
C GLN A 703 -11.26 -5.99 5.80
N TYR A 704 -10.37 -6.53 4.96
CA TYR A 704 -8.95 -6.19 5.02
C TYR A 704 -8.70 -4.70 4.88
N ALA A 705 -9.39 -4.02 3.97
CA ALA A 705 -9.26 -2.57 3.78
C ALA A 705 -9.74 -1.79 5.01
N ALA A 706 -10.88 -2.19 5.60
CA ALA A 706 -11.43 -1.58 6.81
C ALA A 706 -10.44 -1.62 7.98
N TYR A 707 -9.87 -2.79 8.26
CA TYR A 707 -8.91 -2.98 9.35
C TYR A 707 -7.54 -2.37 9.05
N SER A 708 -7.05 -2.47 7.81
CA SER A 708 -5.78 -1.86 7.41
C SER A 708 -5.77 -0.34 7.59
N ALA A 709 -6.92 0.31 7.41
CA ALA A 709 -7.07 1.73 7.64
C ALA A 709 -6.95 2.13 9.13
N LEU A 710 -7.28 1.24 10.08
CA LEU A 710 -7.12 1.49 11.52
C LEU A 710 -5.65 1.52 11.95
N TRP A 711 -4.79 0.76 11.26
CA TRP A 711 -3.38 0.63 11.60
C TRP A 711 -2.47 1.55 10.79
N GLN A 712 -3.05 2.56 10.14
CA GLN A 712 -2.25 3.57 9.47
C GLN A 712 -1.58 4.50 10.50
N PRO A 713 -0.29 4.83 10.29
CA PRO A 713 0.40 6.05 10.71
C PRO A 713 -0.42 7.09 11.46
N ALA A 714 -1.26 7.76 10.69
CA ALA A 714 -2.03 8.91 11.12
C ALA A 714 -3.14 8.61 12.13
N MET A 715 -3.50 7.34 12.34
CA MET A 715 -4.56 6.93 13.25
C MET A 715 -4.07 6.93 14.69
N ARG A 716 -4.86 7.53 15.59
CA ARG A 716 -4.58 7.54 17.03
C ARG A 716 -4.88 6.17 17.63
N THR A 717 -3.90 5.59 18.33
CA THR A 717 -4.06 4.29 18.99
C THR A 717 -5.20 4.29 20.01
N GLU A 718 -5.46 5.42 20.69
CA GLU A 718 -6.59 5.57 21.63
C GLU A 718 -7.97 5.58 20.95
N ASP A 719 -8.04 5.88 19.65
CA ASP A 719 -9.29 5.90 18.89
C ASP A 719 -9.60 4.53 18.25
N VAL A 720 -8.59 3.66 18.11
CA VAL A 720 -8.74 2.33 17.46
C VAL A 720 -9.82 1.47 18.13
N PRO A 721 -9.87 1.28 19.46
CA PRO A 721 -10.92 0.45 20.07
C PRO A 721 -12.33 0.96 19.81
N PHE A 722 -12.51 2.28 19.70
CA PHE A 722 -13.79 2.87 19.32
C PHE A 722 -14.11 2.64 17.85
N LEU A 723 -13.12 2.77 16.95
CA LEU A 723 -13.29 2.63 15.51
C LEU A 723 -13.44 1.19 15.03
N GLU A 724 -12.95 0.20 15.76
CA GLU A 724 -13.06 -1.23 15.39
C GLU A 724 -14.50 -1.64 15.08
N ARG A 725 -15.46 -1.26 15.94
CA ARG A 725 -16.89 -1.56 15.68
C ARG A 725 -17.43 -0.86 14.42
N TRP A 726 -16.88 0.32 14.10
CA TRP A 726 -17.26 1.08 12.91
C TRP A 726 -16.63 0.50 11.64
N ALA A 727 -15.44 -0.11 11.75
CA ALA A 727 -14.82 -0.87 10.68
C ALA A 727 -15.72 -2.03 10.24
N ASP A 728 -16.28 -2.77 11.21
CA ASP A 728 -17.21 -3.88 10.94
C ASP A 728 -18.50 -3.40 10.25
N LEU A 729 -19.09 -2.29 10.70
CA LEU A 729 -20.28 -1.71 10.05
C LEU A 729 -19.99 -1.29 8.61
N TRP A 730 -18.86 -0.64 8.36
CA TRP A 730 -18.46 -0.23 7.01
C TRP A 730 -18.28 -1.44 6.10
N TYR A 731 -17.54 -2.45 6.58
CA TYR A 731 -17.30 -3.69 5.83
C TYR A 731 -18.62 -4.40 5.47
N ARG A 732 -19.56 -4.51 6.42
CA ARG A 732 -20.87 -5.14 6.16
C ARG A 732 -21.67 -4.37 5.13
N GLN A 733 -21.71 -3.04 5.23
CA GLN A 733 -22.43 -2.19 4.28
C GLN A 733 -21.84 -2.33 2.87
N MET A 734 -20.52 -2.26 2.73
CA MET A 734 -19.87 -2.38 1.41
C MET A 734 -20.02 -3.77 0.81
N SER A 735 -19.90 -4.82 1.63
CA SER A 735 -20.12 -6.20 1.21
C SER A 735 -21.56 -6.42 0.77
N SER A 736 -22.54 -5.85 1.48
CA SER A 736 -23.96 -5.90 1.13
C SER A 736 -24.23 -5.20 -0.21
N VAL A 737 -23.76 -3.95 -0.37
CA VAL A 737 -23.92 -3.18 -1.62
C VAL A 737 -23.30 -3.91 -2.81
N PHE A 738 -22.08 -4.43 -2.65
CA PHE A 738 -21.40 -5.24 -3.66
C PHE A 738 -22.19 -6.50 -4.01
N LEU A 739 -22.59 -7.28 -3.00
CA LEU A 739 -23.30 -8.56 -3.19
C LEU A 739 -24.67 -8.34 -3.83
N GLN A 740 -25.44 -7.34 -3.40
CA GLN A 740 -26.74 -7.02 -3.99
C GLN A 740 -26.61 -6.68 -5.47
N SER A 741 -25.64 -5.82 -5.83
CA SER A 741 -25.38 -5.46 -7.23
C SER A 741 -24.94 -6.66 -8.07
N TYR A 742 -24.08 -7.52 -7.50
CA TYR A 742 -23.67 -8.77 -8.12
C TYR A 742 -24.87 -9.68 -8.39
N LEU A 743 -25.71 -9.93 -7.39
CA LEU A 743 -26.88 -10.81 -7.50
C LEU A 743 -27.90 -10.27 -8.51
N GLN A 744 -28.16 -8.95 -8.49
CA GLN A 744 -29.00 -8.27 -9.49
C GLN A 744 -28.46 -8.48 -10.90
N THR A 745 -27.15 -8.36 -11.07
CA THR A 745 -26.49 -8.57 -12.35
C THR A 745 -26.56 -10.03 -12.77
N THR A 746 -26.55 -10.99 -11.85
CA THR A 746 -26.56 -12.44 -12.13
C THR A 746 -27.93 -13.11 -12.03
N VAL A 747 -29.04 -12.36 -12.03
CA VAL A 747 -30.39 -12.93 -12.01
C VAL A 747 -30.57 -13.98 -13.11
N GLY A 748 -31.05 -15.16 -12.75
CA GLY A 748 -31.27 -16.30 -13.66
C GLY A 748 -29.98 -16.97 -14.16
N ALA A 749 -28.80 -16.61 -13.65
CA ALA A 749 -27.55 -17.23 -14.04
C ALA A 749 -27.43 -18.64 -13.44
N ILE A 750 -27.08 -19.63 -14.28
CA ILE A 750 -26.98 -21.04 -13.88
C ILE A 750 -25.90 -21.33 -12.84
N PHE A 751 -24.93 -20.42 -12.63
CA PHE A 751 -23.81 -20.59 -11.71
C PHE A 751 -24.04 -19.96 -10.33
N VAL A 752 -25.21 -19.34 -10.12
CA VAL A 752 -25.64 -18.83 -8.81
C VAL A 752 -26.83 -19.67 -8.33
N PRO A 753 -26.83 -20.14 -7.07
CA PRO A 753 -27.99 -20.81 -6.50
C PRO A 753 -29.23 -19.91 -6.57
N GLN A 754 -30.35 -20.46 -7.04
CA GLN A 754 -31.61 -19.70 -7.15
C GLN A 754 -32.38 -19.65 -5.81
N ASN A 755 -32.09 -20.59 -4.91
CA ASN A 755 -32.63 -20.60 -3.56
C ASN A 755 -31.71 -19.77 -2.64
N GLU A 756 -32.31 -18.86 -1.86
CA GLU A 756 -31.60 -17.94 -0.97
C GLU A 756 -30.83 -18.67 0.15
N GLU A 757 -31.39 -19.75 0.70
CA GLU A 757 -30.75 -20.56 1.74
C GLU A 757 -29.52 -21.31 1.19
N ASP A 758 -29.61 -21.86 -0.03
CA ASP A 758 -28.47 -22.50 -0.70
C ASP A 758 -27.36 -21.49 -1.04
N LEU A 759 -27.74 -20.27 -1.44
CA LEU A 759 -26.81 -19.17 -1.68
C LEU A 759 -26.07 -18.79 -0.39
N GLN A 760 -26.80 -18.63 0.72
CA GLN A 760 -26.24 -18.29 2.02
C GLN A 760 -25.24 -19.34 2.49
N VAL A 761 -25.64 -20.63 2.50
CA VAL A 761 -24.78 -21.75 2.93
C VAL A 761 -23.48 -21.81 2.13
N LEU A 762 -23.56 -21.64 0.79
CA LEU A 762 -22.36 -21.67 -0.03
C LEU A 762 -21.48 -20.45 0.16
N LEU A 763 -22.06 -19.26 0.29
CA LEU A 763 -21.30 -18.02 0.50
C LEU A 763 -20.58 -18.04 1.85
N GLU A 764 -21.25 -18.45 2.93
CA GLU A 764 -20.66 -18.59 4.26
C GLU A 764 -19.50 -19.59 4.27
N ALA A 765 -19.67 -20.76 3.64
CA ALA A 765 -18.61 -21.75 3.53
C ALA A 765 -17.37 -21.20 2.78
N TYR A 766 -17.55 -20.47 1.68
CA TYR A 766 -16.42 -19.86 0.96
C TYR A 766 -15.78 -18.68 1.71
N LEU A 767 -16.56 -17.91 2.48
CA LEU A 767 -16.02 -16.86 3.36
C LEU A 767 -15.16 -17.46 4.48
N LEU A 768 -15.59 -18.58 5.07
CA LEU A 768 -14.81 -19.32 6.07
C LEU A 768 -13.53 -19.91 5.46
N ASP A 769 -13.62 -20.63 4.33
CA ASP A 769 -12.45 -21.22 3.66
C ASP A 769 -11.40 -20.15 3.31
N LYS A 770 -11.85 -18.98 2.82
CA LYS A 770 -10.92 -17.87 2.51
C LYS A 770 -10.29 -17.29 3.78
N ALA A 771 -11.06 -17.10 4.86
CA ALA A 771 -10.50 -16.63 6.13
C ALA A 771 -9.51 -17.62 6.76
N VAL A 772 -9.77 -18.93 6.65
CA VAL A 772 -8.86 -19.99 7.07
C VAL A 772 -7.57 -19.99 6.26
N TYR A 773 -7.68 -19.86 4.94
CA TYR A 773 -6.52 -19.73 4.05
C TYR A 773 -5.67 -18.50 4.44
N GLU A 774 -6.30 -17.37 4.71
CA GLU A 774 -5.67 -16.12 5.12
C GLU A 774 -4.86 -16.28 6.42
N ILE A 775 -5.30 -17.08 7.40
CA ILE A 775 -4.49 -17.38 8.61
C ILE A 775 -3.14 -17.95 8.21
N GLY A 776 -3.14 -18.99 7.37
CA GLY A 776 -1.92 -19.64 6.91
C GLY A 776 -1.02 -18.68 6.12
N TYR A 777 -1.62 -17.81 5.30
CA TYR A 777 -0.89 -16.81 4.52
C TYR A 777 -0.23 -15.75 5.43
N GLU A 778 -0.99 -15.14 6.34
CA GLU A 778 -0.49 -14.05 7.19
C GLU A 778 0.57 -14.54 8.18
N LEU A 779 0.42 -15.74 8.75
CA LEU A 779 1.45 -16.31 9.65
C LEU A 779 2.81 -16.50 8.98
N ASN A 780 2.84 -16.71 7.66
CA ASN A 780 4.09 -16.90 6.92
C ASN A 780 4.69 -15.60 6.37
N HIS A 781 3.89 -14.54 6.21
CA HIS A 781 4.33 -13.31 5.54
C HIS A 781 4.22 -12.06 6.41
N ARG A 782 3.14 -11.91 7.20
CA ARG A 782 2.83 -10.74 8.03
C ARG A 782 2.14 -11.17 9.34
N PRO A 783 2.86 -11.71 10.33
CA PRO A 783 2.24 -12.28 11.54
C PRO A 783 1.33 -11.32 12.29
N ASP A 784 1.64 -10.02 12.31
CA ASP A 784 0.81 -8.99 12.97
C ASP A 784 -0.60 -8.85 12.34
N TRP A 785 -0.78 -9.28 11.10
CA TRP A 785 -2.04 -9.16 10.34
C TRP A 785 -2.98 -10.35 10.56
N VAL A 786 -2.53 -11.41 11.23
CA VAL A 786 -3.35 -12.62 11.48
C VAL A 786 -4.63 -12.34 12.27
N VAL A 787 -4.68 -11.21 12.99
CA VAL A 787 -5.89 -10.80 13.71
C VAL A 787 -7.08 -10.53 12.78
N ILE A 788 -6.86 -10.08 11.54
CA ILE A 788 -7.95 -9.84 10.57
C ILE A 788 -8.71 -11.14 10.26
N PRO A 789 -8.06 -12.23 9.79
CA PRO A 789 -8.78 -13.47 9.51
C PRO A 789 -9.36 -14.12 10.78
N ILE A 790 -8.69 -14.04 11.93
CA ILE A 790 -9.22 -14.53 13.21
C ILE A 790 -10.57 -13.85 13.55
N ARG A 791 -10.62 -12.52 13.48
CA ARG A 791 -11.86 -11.77 13.73
C ARG A 791 -12.90 -11.98 12.63
N GLY A 792 -12.45 -12.15 11.39
CA GLY A 792 -13.28 -12.57 10.25
C GLY A 792 -14.06 -13.85 10.54
N ILE A 793 -13.37 -14.91 10.96
CA ILE A 793 -14.00 -16.19 11.34
C ILE A 793 -15.00 -15.99 12.48
N LYS A 794 -14.60 -15.30 13.56
CA LYS A 794 -15.51 -15.02 14.69
C LYS A 794 -16.77 -14.28 14.25
N HIS A 795 -16.67 -13.37 13.30
CA HIS A 795 -17.82 -12.64 12.79
C HIS A 795 -18.74 -13.54 11.95
N ILE A 796 -18.18 -14.36 11.06
CA ILE A 796 -18.97 -15.28 10.22
C ILE A 796 -19.71 -16.29 11.12
N LEU A 797 -19.04 -16.88 12.11
CA LEU A 797 -19.64 -17.83 13.06
C LEU A 797 -20.70 -17.24 14.00
N ARG A 798 -20.78 -15.91 14.14
CA ARG A 798 -21.86 -15.23 14.88
C ARG A 798 -23.07 -14.90 14.02
N SER A 799 -22.90 -14.95 12.71
CA SER A 799 -23.92 -14.58 11.72
C SER A 799 -24.62 -15.81 11.12
N ALA A 800 -23.93 -16.96 11.12
CA ALA A 800 -24.48 -18.30 10.92
C ALA A 800 -25.23 -18.77 12.17
#